data_AF-A0A0U1LW55-F1
#
_entry.id   AF-A0A0U1LW55-F1
#
_cell.length_a   1.000
_cell.length_b   1.000
_cell.length_c   1.000
_cell.angle_alpha   90.00
_cell.angle_beta   90.00
_cell.angle_gamma   90.00
#
_symmetry.space_group_name_H-M   'P 1'
#
loop_
_entity.id
_entity.type
_entity.pdbx_description
1 polymer ?
#
loop_
_entity_poly.entity_id
_entity_poly.type
_entity_poly.pdbx_seq_one_letter_code
_entity_poly.pdbx_strand_id
1 'polypeptide(L)'
;MAPARVDEPLLDNTPSPLSSSDKENYTFPVTQRAKRKSDQAMPSPALPSESSVTKRTRLTEKNSNANSSTQSQVRPSQRHTSDFYDPDQDVTERREIRKSLRNLTRDLHDYRNEYLQAGNKGILSTIQKANDIFVRVKQTSDATVDSHLLVNAADLSYKKSAQLATDGAVAGIDVDEFVSKCMSFMRQGPTAEPSSIPSSSQRRANRRSDGAESDEDEGDALNWDWLGRAACFPHNARPSLTSFLLGPLSVQKRSRQFTQRRAANRIDTSRVVQPHDLAEEDLDKQETSNLTAMCTSINKLLRKTQEESQNAVNEELSALTEEPTPEEVQEAMDRHNISDDGGIPLFRFCINPDSFGQSVENIFYVSFLVRDGIVGVSLDSRGLPTLQSAKPFAPSEAQAKGVQRHQAVFSLDFDTWEDLVRVYDLKNRKCIIPHRNEEEVENSRPQGCHPRKTIKSLLELQGAFTMSSKLFTGDPTKVMVIRQITPQVTTFSVPFSRFGLIKFGGRGTLVKLATGNMLVVSPVALTPEVQQTIASQGGNIKYIAAPDLEHHIYLSAWKKAFPDADIIAPEGLHEKRQSNPEHKDTHFTHILTKANKHDIHISEEFDREFDIEYVDGHGNKEIVFLHKPTKTMIQADLIFNLPAKEQYSRTNESPTSGIWTKIFSPLISANPPPATWHKRFVWYITANDRKSVGESVARINTWDFDRIIPCHGDVIETGGKAVFQNVFEWFLNEKKL
;
A
#
# COMPACT_ATOMS: atom_id res chain seq x y z
N MET A 1 -81.78 28.82 -6.68
CA MET A 1 -82.23 29.21 -8.03
C MET A 1 -81.37 28.47 -9.05
N ALA A 2 -81.93 28.12 -10.21
CA ALA A 2 -81.26 27.48 -11.37
C ALA A 2 -81.24 28.51 -12.55
N PRO A 3 -80.86 28.21 -13.83
CA PRO A 3 -80.55 26.94 -14.53
C PRO A 3 -79.16 26.98 -15.25
N ALA A 4 -78.72 26.14 -16.21
CA ALA A 4 -79.21 24.94 -16.93
C ALA A 4 -78.00 23.96 -17.13
N ARG A 5 -78.08 22.62 -17.32
CA ARG A 5 -78.68 21.78 -18.42
C ARG A 5 -78.02 22.07 -19.79
N VAL A 6 -77.62 21.09 -20.63
CA VAL A 6 -78.39 19.98 -21.25
C VAL A 6 -77.49 18.80 -21.77
N ASP A 7 -78.00 17.56 -21.63
CA ASP A 7 -77.83 16.26 -22.36
C ASP A 7 -76.52 15.43 -22.54
N GLU A 8 -76.78 14.13 -22.84
CA GLU A 8 -75.94 12.91 -23.05
C GLU A 8 -75.83 12.61 -24.59
N PRO A 9 -75.48 11.40 -25.18
CA PRO A 9 -75.52 10.01 -24.66
C PRO A 9 -74.37 9.03 -25.05
N LEU A 10 -74.44 7.80 -24.47
CA LEU A 10 -74.20 6.42 -25.01
C LEU A 10 -73.19 6.21 -26.19
N LEU A 11 -72.33 5.18 -26.29
CA LEU A 11 -72.13 3.83 -25.67
C LEU A 11 -70.59 3.46 -25.79
N ASP A 12 -70.00 2.26 -25.59
CA ASP A 12 -70.44 0.85 -25.40
C ASP A 12 -69.38 0.04 -24.55
N ASN A 13 -69.38 -1.31 -24.57
CA ASN A 13 -68.47 -2.19 -23.79
C ASN A 13 -68.04 -3.51 -24.49
N THR A 14 -66.96 -4.15 -23.99
CA THR A 14 -66.53 -5.57 -24.22
C THR A 14 -65.77 -5.89 -25.57
N PRO A 15 -65.33 -7.14 -25.92
CA PRO A 15 -63.88 -7.40 -26.10
C PRO A 15 -63.45 -8.24 -27.35
N SER A 16 -62.16 -8.66 -27.37
CA SER A 16 -61.50 -9.81 -28.05
C SER A 16 -62.35 -10.83 -28.85
N PRO A 17 -61.86 -11.49 -29.95
CA PRO A 17 -60.64 -12.33 -29.89
C PRO A 17 -59.88 -12.77 -31.19
N LEU A 18 -58.77 -13.50 -30.97
CA LEU A 18 -58.22 -14.72 -31.64
C LEU A 18 -58.19 -14.94 -33.18
N SER A 19 -57.00 -15.35 -33.65
CA SER A 19 -56.75 -16.49 -34.58
C SER A 19 -55.33 -17.04 -34.26
N SER A 20 -55.11 -18.25 -33.73
CA SER A 20 -55.35 -19.62 -34.29
C SER A 20 -54.26 -20.03 -35.32
N SER A 21 -53.54 -21.17 -35.20
CA SER A 21 -53.39 -22.14 -34.08
C SER A 21 -52.17 -23.09 -34.25
N ASP A 22 -51.93 -23.95 -33.24
CA ASP A 22 -51.21 -25.25 -33.26
C ASP A 22 -49.65 -25.23 -33.38
N LYS A 23 -48.82 -26.23 -32.96
CA LYS A 23 -48.86 -27.47 -32.11
C LYS A 23 -47.39 -27.99 -31.97
N GLU A 24 -46.93 -29.02 -31.22
CA GLU A 24 -47.20 -29.70 -29.91
C GLU A 24 -46.10 -30.82 -29.75
N ASN A 25 -45.72 -31.41 -28.60
CA ASN A 25 -45.93 -31.17 -27.16
C ASN A 25 -44.80 -31.84 -26.30
N TYR A 26 -44.82 -31.67 -24.97
CA TYR A 26 -43.91 -32.24 -23.95
C TYR A 26 -43.94 -33.78 -23.79
N THR A 27 -42.90 -34.37 -23.15
CA THR A 27 -43.04 -35.08 -21.83
C THR A 27 -41.73 -35.56 -21.18
N PHE A 28 -41.73 -35.70 -19.84
CA PHE A 28 -40.72 -36.37 -19.02
C PHE A 28 -41.11 -37.85 -18.75
N PRO A 29 -40.15 -38.77 -18.48
CA PRO A 29 -40.45 -40.14 -18.10
C PRO A 29 -40.51 -40.37 -16.56
N VAL A 30 -41.56 -41.05 -16.10
CA VAL A 30 -41.62 -41.74 -14.79
C VAL A 30 -42.10 -43.18 -15.02
N THR A 31 -41.69 -44.12 -14.17
CA THR A 31 -41.82 -45.56 -14.39
C THR A 31 -43.14 -46.15 -13.88
N GLN A 32 -43.73 -47.14 -14.59
CA GLN A 32 -43.91 -48.53 -14.09
C GLN A 32 -44.80 -49.48 -14.95
N ARG A 33 -44.26 -50.70 -15.20
CA ARG A 33 -44.88 -52.03 -14.89
C ARG A 33 -46.00 -52.69 -15.76
N ALA A 34 -45.56 -53.27 -16.89
CA ALA A 34 -45.57 -54.73 -17.20
C ALA A 34 -46.85 -55.54 -17.61
N LYS A 35 -46.56 -56.70 -18.27
CA LYS A 35 -47.44 -57.81 -18.78
C LYS A 35 -48.16 -57.48 -20.11
N ARG A 36 -48.35 -58.40 -21.07
CA ARG A 36 -47.99 -59.84 -21.33
C ARG A 36 -48.01 -60.02 -22.89
N LYS A 37 -47.54 -61.08 -23.59
CA LYS A 37 -47.45 -62.54 -23.38
C LYS A 37 -46.63 -63.19 -24.55
N SER A 38 -46.00 -64.37 -24.35
CA SER A 38 -45.78 -65.51 -25.30
C SER A 38 -45.50 -65.34 -26.81
N ASP A 39 -44.67 -66.15 -27.51
CA ASP A 39 -43.59 -67.10 -27.15
C ASP A 39 -42.88 -67.69 -28.41
N GLN A 40 -41.68 -68.27 -28.22
CA GLN A 40 -40.99 -69.32 -29.03
C GLN A 40 -40.58 -69.17 -30.53
N ALA A 41 -39.35 -69.65 -30.77
CA ALA A 41 -38.84 -70.46 -31.90
C ALA A 41 -38.08 -69.84 -33.12
N MET A 42 -37.10 -70.63 -33.59
CA MET A 42 -36.11 -70.49 -34.69
C MET A 42 -36.34 -71.67 -35.71
N PRO A 43 -35.59 -71.92 -36.82
CA PRO A 43 -34.27 -71.39 -37.23
C PRO A 43 -34.00 -71.15 -38.75
N SER A 44 -32.74 -70.76 -39.04
CA SER A 44 -31.82 -71.06 -40.18
C SER A 44 -32.20 -72.16 -41.21
N PRO A 45 -31.66 -72.21 -42.48
CA PRO A 45 -30.21 -72.01 -42.78
C PRO A 45 -29.75 -71.52 -44.20
N ALA A 46 -28.41 -71.54 -44.39
CA ALA A 46 -27.61 -71.70 -45.64
C ALA A 46 -26.89 -70.47 -46.26
N LEU A 47 -25.74 -70.79 -46.90
CA LEU A 47 -24.75 -69.99 -47.67
C LEU A 47 -24.62 -70.65 -49.09
N PRO A 48 -23.69 -70.31 -50.04
CA PRO A 48 -22.64 -69.27 -50.10
C PRO A 48 -22.47 -68.49 -51.45
N SER A 49 -21.71 -67.38 -51.45
CA SER A 49 -20.72 -66.91 -52.47
C SER A 49 -20.25 -65.48 -52.11
N GLU A 50 -18.98 -65.17 -51.87
CA GLU A 50 -17.91 -64.81 -52.84
C GLU A 50 -18.31 -63.75 -53.89
N SER A 51 -17.55 -62.67 -54.18
CA SER A 51 -16.19 -62.22 -53.77
C SER A 51 -16.18 -60.65 -53.72
N SER A 52 -15.12 -59.86 -53.45
CA SER A 52 -13.66 -60.05 -53.60
C SER A 52 -12.79 -59.08 -52.75
N VAL A 53 -11.66 -59.60 -52.22
CA VAL A 53 -10.27 -59.06 -52.33
C VAL A 53 -9.89 -57.71 -51.64
N THR A 54 -8.85 -57.58 -50.78
CA THR A 54 -7.98 -58.56 -50.05
C THR A 54 -7.19 -57.91 -48.88
N LYS A 55 -7.13 -58.61 -47.73
CA LYS A 55 -5.94 -59.03 -46.91
C LYS A 55 -4.82 -57.98 -46.56
N ARG A 56 -4.09 -58.08 -45.43
CA ARG A 56 -3.85 -59.23 -44.51
C ARG A 56 -3.38 -58.81 -43.11
N THR A 57 -3.62 -59.69 -42.12
CA THR A 57 -3.07 -59.63 -40.76
C THR A 57 -2.12 -60.82 -40.50
N ARG A 58 -1.09 -60.65 -39.64
CA ARG A 58 -0.48 -61.68 -38.75
C ARG A 58 0.42 -60.98 -37.71
N LEU A 59 0.55 -61.32 -36.43
CA LEU A 59 0.51 -62.57 -35.63
C LEU A 59 1.73 -63.51 -35.76
N THR A 60 2.56 -63.54 -34.70
CA THR A 60 3.36 -64.67 -34.24
C THR A 60 3.59 -64.57 -32.72
N GLU A 61 3.16 -65.58 -31.96
CA GLU A 61 3.69 -65.84 -30.61
C GLU A 61 4.99 -66.67 -30.71
N LYS A 62 5.87 -66.61 -29.71
CA LYS A 62 6.83 -67.70 -29.44
C LYS A 62 7.35 -67.69 -28.00
N ASN A 63 7.24 -68.82 -27.31
CA ASN A 63 7.84 -69.05 -25.99
C ASN A 63 9.34 -69.37 -26.07
N SER A 64 10.16 -68.80 -25.17
CA SER A 64 11.30 -69.47 -24.52
C SER A 64 12.03 -68.57 -23.51
N ASN A 65 12.39 -69.10 -22.34
CA ASN A 65 13.29 -68.46 -21.37
C ASN A 65 14.73 -68.35 -21.90
N ALA A 66 15.48 -67.29 -21.54
CA ALA A 66 16.88 -67.33 -21.11
C ALA A 66 17.42 -65.94 -20.71
N ASN A 67 18.43 -65.91 -19.83
CA ASN A 67 19.20 -64.71 -19.50
C ASN A 67 20.20 -64.37 -20.62
N SER A 68 20.43 -63.08 -20.87
CA SER A 68 21.77 -62.44 -20.79
C SER A 68 21.75 -60.97 -21.26
N SER A 69 22.84 -60.25 -20.99
CA SER A 69 22.97 -58.80 -21.10
C SER A 69 23.72 -58.32 -22.34
N THR A 70 23.28 -57.22 -22.95
CA THR A 70 24.20 -56.23 -23.57
C THR A 70 23.60 -54.82 -23.68
N GLN A 71 24.48 -53.82 -23.64
CA GLN A 71 24.25 -52.42 -24.01
C GLN A 71 24.24 -52.30 -25.57
N SER A 72 23.82 -51.25 -26.27
CA SER A 72 23.47 -49.85 -25.95
C SER A 72 22.48 -49.30 -27.01
N GLN A 73 21.66 -48.28 -26.67
CA GLN A 73 21.57 -47.01 -27.42
C GLN A 73 20.54 -46.05 -26.78
N VAL A 74 20.71 -44.74 -26.99
CA VAL A 74 19.90 -43.69 -26.35
C VAL A 74 18.87 -43.09 -27.32
N ARG A 75 17.62 -42.98 -26.89
CA ARG A 75 16.62 -42.03 -27.42
C ARG A 75 16.14 -41.11 -26.28
N PRO A 76 16.46 -39.80 -26.29
CA PRO A 76 16.16 -38.91 -25.17
C PRO A 76 14.85 -38.13 -25.38
N SER A 77 13.69 -38.79 -25.29
CA SER A 77 12.40 -38.11 -25.48
C SER A 77 11.16 -38.76 -24.82
N GLN A 78 11.29 -39.41 -23.66
CA GLN A 78 10.12 -39.91 -22.90
C GLN A 78 10.37 -40.01 -21.37
N ARG A 79 10.27 -38.86 -20.69
CA ARG A 79 10.21 -38.66 -19.22
C ARG A 79 9.62 -37.26 -18.97
N HIS A 80 8.56 -37.02 -18.22
CA HIS A 80 7.57 -37.91 -17.59
C HIS A 80 6.16 -37.52 -18.05
N THR A 81 5.32 -38.49 -18.44
CA THR A 81 3.86 -38.31 -18.62
C THR A 81 3.06 -39.10 -17.58
N SER A 82 3.61 -40.24 -17.15
CA SER A 82 3.13 -41.13 -16.06
C SER A 82 2.75 -40.42 -14.77
N ASP A 83 3.41 -39.29 -14.49
CA ASP A 83 3.25 -38.56 -13.24
C ASP A 83 1.88 -37.85 -13.15
N PHE A 84 1.23 -37.64 -14.31
CA PHE A 84 -0.08 -37.00 -14.42
C PHE A 84 -1.14 -37.90 -15.09
N TYR A 85 -0.74 -38.79 -16.01
CA TYR A 85 -1.66 -39.74 -16.64
C TYR A 85 -0.98 -41.08 -16.95
N ASP A 86 -1.62 -42.17 -16.52
CA ASP A 86 -1.19 -43.54 -16.74
C ASP A 86 -2.40 -44.42 -17.09
N PRO A 87 -2.57 -44.82 -18.37
CA PRO A 87 -3.68 -45.67 -18.80
C PRO A 87 -3.56 -47.10 -18.26
N ASP A 88 -2.35 -47.55 -17.93
CA ASP A 88 -2.01 -48.92 -17.53
C ASP A 88 -1.80 -49.05 -16.00
N GLN A 89 -2.13 -48.00 -15.22
CA GLN A 89 -2.07 -47.97 -13.76
C GLN A 89 -2.73 -49.21 -13.14
N ASP A 90 -2.06 -49.81 -12.14
CA ASP A 90 -2.47 -51.07 -11.54
C ASP A 90 -3.94 -51.06 -11.06
N VAL A 91 -4.62 -52.15 -11.37
CA VAL A 91 -6.05 -52.34 -11.13
C VAL A 91 -6.35 -52.48 -9.63
N THR A 92 -5.41 -52.92 -8.81
CA THR A 92 -5.60 -52.98 -7.35
C THR A 92 -5.41 -51.61 -6.70
N GLU A 93 -4.35 -50.86 -7.03
CA GLU A 93 -4.15 -49.49 -6.54
C GLU A 93 -5.34 -48.60 -6.93
N ARG A 94 -5.77 -48.66 -8.19
CA ARG A 94 -6.93 -47.91 -8.67
C ARG A 94 -8.22 -48.25 -7.93
N ARG A 95 -8.42 -49.50 -7.51
CA ARG A 95 -9.56 -49.90 -6.67
C ARG A 95 -9.47 -49.30 -5.28
N GLU A 96 -8.28 -49.21 -4.69
CA GLU A 96 -8.06 -48.58 -3.39
C GLU A 96 -8.26 -47.06 -3.41
N ILE A 97 -7.75 -46.38 -4.44
CA ILE A 97 -7.98 -44.94 -4.67
C ILE A 97 -9.48 -44.67 -4.76
N ARG A 98 -10.20 -45.40 -5.63
CA ARG A 98 -11.66 -45.31 -5.78
C ARG A 98 -12.43 -45.66 -4.51
N LYS A 99 -11.94 -46.58 -3.68
CA LYS A 99 -12.54 -46.91 -2.37
C LYS A 99 -12.35 -45.75 -1.39
N SER A 100 -11.14 -45.19 -1.33
CA SER A 100 -10.79 -44.09 -0.42
C SER A 100 -11.54 -42.80 -0.74
N LEU A 101 -11.59 -42.38 -2.01
CA LEU A 101 -12.39 -41.20 -2.41
C LEU A 101 -13.88 -41.38 -2.11
N ARG A 102 -14.46 -42.54 -2.40
CA ARG A 102 -15.89 -42.80 -2.08
C ARG A 102 -16.17 -42.88 -0.58
N ASN A 103 -15.21 -43.36 0.23
CA ASN A 103 -15.32 -43.24 1.69
C ASN A 103 -15.36 -41.77 2.10
N LEU A 104 -14.44 -40.92 1.62
CA LEU A 104 -14.47 -39.48 1.92
C LEU A 104 -15.77 -38.80 1.47
N THR A 105 -16.30 -39.14 0.29
CA THR A 105 -17.60 -38.62 -0.20
C THR A 105 -18.76 -39.03 0.70
N ARG A 106 -18.77 -40.29 1.19
CA ARG A 106 -19.77 -40.76 2.15
C ARG A 106 -19.60 -40.05 3.49
N ASP A 107 -18.40 -40.03 4.05
CA ASP A 107 -18.14 -39.46 5.38
C ASP A 107 -18.49 -37.95 5.41
N LEU A 108 -18.20 -37.21 4.33
CA LEU A 108 -18.62 -35.82 4.13
C LEU A 108 -20.16 -35.63 4.06
N HIS A 109 -20.89 -36.67 3.66
CA HIS A 109 -22.35 -36.67 3.58
C HIS A 109 -23.00 -37.09 4.92
N ASP A 110 -22.49 -38.16 5.55
CA ASP A 110 -23.02 -38.72 6.79
C ASP A 110 -22.78 -37.76 7.98
N TYR A 111 -21.58 -37.17 8.06
CA TYR A 111 -21.22 -36.20 9.11
C TYR A 111 -21.55 -34.75 8.74
N ARG A 112 -22.32 -34.51 7.67
CA ARG A 112 -22.64 -33.18 7.12
C ARG A 112 -23.07 -32.16 8.17
N ASN A 113 -23.97 -32.54 9.08
CA ASN A 113 -24.54 -31.64 10.09
C ASN A 113 -23.55 -31.32 11.21
N GLU A 114 -22.69 -32.27 11.57
CA GLU A 114 -21.61 -32.07 12.54
C GLU A 114 -20.53 -31.14 11.97
N TYR A 115 -20.19 -31.33 10.69
CA TYR A 115 -19.18 -30.56 9.99
C TYR A 115 -19.57 -29.09 9.76
N LEU A 116 -20.86 -28.76 9.81
CA LEU A 116 -21.36 -27.37 9.79
C LEU A 116 -21.13 -26.63 11.13
N GLN A 117 -21.03 -27.33 12.27
CA GLN A 117 -20.92 -26.72 13.59
C GLN A 117 -19.66 -25.86 13.75
N ALA A 118 -19.74 -24.79 14.54
CA ALA A 118 -18.59 -23.95 14.89
C ALA A 118 -17.44 -24.79 15.50
N GLY A 119 -16.19 -24.42 15.23
CA GLY A 119 -15.00 -25.14 15.69
C GLY A 119 -14.71 -26.48 14.97
N ASN A 120 -15.70 -27.17 14.41
CA ASN A 120 -15.51 -28.46 13.73
C ASN A 120 -14.66 -28.31 12.44
N LYS A 121 -13.62 -29.14 12.30
CA LYS A 121 -12.64 -29.13 11.19
C LYS A 121 -12.83 -30.26 10.17
N GLY A 122 -13.93 -31.01 10.22
CA GLY A 122 -14.19 -32.18 9.38
C GLY A 122 -14.02 -31.92 7.88
N ILE A 123 -14.58 -30.82 7.37
CA ILE A 123 -14.46 -30.42 5.94
C ILE A 123 -12.99 -30.22 5.54
N LEU A 124 -12.21 -29.48 6.36
CA LEU A 124 -10.79 -29.26 6.12
C LEU A 124 -10.01 -30.57 6.12
N SER A 125 -10.29 -31.47 7.08
CA SER A 125 -9.63 -32.79 7.15
C SER A 125 -10.01 -33.69 5.96
N THR A 126 -11.18 -33.49 5.38
CA THR A 126 -11.65 -34.22 4.18
C THR A 126 -10.88 -33.75 2.95
N ILE A 127 -10.72 -32.43 2.78
CA ILE A 127 -9.95 -31.83 1.67
C ILE A 127 -8.47 -32.21 1.78
N GLN A 128 -7.89 -32.23 2.98
CA GLN A 128 -6.51 -32.68 3.20
C GLN A 128 -6.31 -34.13 2.76
N LYS A 129 -7.18 -35.06 3.23
CA LYS A 129 -7.14 -36.47 2.81
C LYS A 129 -7.40 -36.66 1.31
N ALA A 130 -8.22 -35.81 0.68
CA ALA A 130 -8.44 -35.83 -0.77
C ALA A 130 -7.15 -35.48 -1.52
N ASN A 131 -6.47 -34.40 -1.14
CA ASN A 131 -5.18 -34.01 -1.71
C ASN A 131 -4.12 -35.12 -1.59
N ASP A 132 -4.03 -35.78 -0.43
CA ASP A 132 -3.11 -36.91 -0.20
C ASP A 132 -3.39 -38.11 -1.13
N ILE A 133 -4.66 -38.34 -1.48
CA ILE A 133 -5.07 -39.39 -2.42
C ILE A 133 -4.83 -38.94 -3.88
N PHE A 134 -5.09 -37.67 -4.19
CA PHE A 134 -5.00 -37.11 -5.54
C PHE A 134 -3.63 -37.30 -6.20
N VAL A 135 -2.54 -37.26 -5.42
CA VAL A 135 -1.17 -37.55 -5.89
C VAL A 135 -1.07 -38.90 -6.65
N ARG A 136 -1.89 -39.88 -6.29
CA ARG A 136 -1.91 -41.22 -6.90
C ARG A 136 -2.99 -41.39 -7.98
N VAL A 137 -3.85 -40.40 -8.22
CA VAL A 137 -4.87 -40.44 -9.28
C VAL A 137 -4.20 -40.22 -10.63
N LYS A 138 -4.03 -41.28 -11.43
CA LYS A 138 -3.45 -41.19 -12.79
C LYS A 138 -4.46 -41.39 -13.92
N GLN A 139 -5.76 -41.48 -13.63
CA GLN A 139 -6.80 -41.65 -14.65
C GLN A 139 -7.95 -40.62 -14.53
N THR A 140 -8.37 -40.09 -15.68
CA THR A 140 -9.38 -39.03 -15.83
C THR A 140 -10.72 -39.37 -15.17
N SER A 141 -11.17 -40.63 -15.28
CA SER A 141 -12.40 -41.11 -14.64
C SER A 141 -12.39 -40.96 -13.12
N ASP A 142 -11.21 -40.96 -12.51
CA ASP A 142 -11.04 -41.05 -11.07
C ASP A 142 -10.75 -39.66 -10.49
N ALA A 143 -10.09 -38.79 -11.26
CA ALA A 143 -10.08 -37.34 -11.06
C ALA A 143 -11.50 -36.73 -11.14
N THR A 144 -12.43 -37.36 -11.86
CA THR A 144 -13.85 -36.93 -11.89
C THR A 144 -14.53 -37.19 -10.53
N VAL A 145 -14.21 -38.31 -9.88
CA VAL A 145 -14.74 -38.64 -8.53
C VAL A 145 -14.22 -37.66 -7.48
N ASP A 146 -12.92 -37.33 -7.56
CA ASP A 146 -12.29 -36.31 -6.70
C ASP A 146 -12.88 -34.91 -6.94
N SER A 147 -13.08 -34.52 -8.21
CA SER A 147 -13.73 -33.25 -8.57
C SER A 147 -15.13 -33.12 -7.96
N HIS A 148 -15.93 -34.20 -7.96
CA HIS A 148 -17.23 -34.21 -7.27
C HIS A 148 -17.11 -34.13 -5.74
N LEU A 149 -16.08 -34.72 -5.13
CA LEU A 149 -15.81 -34.57 -3.70
C LEU A 149 -15.48 -33.11 -3.35
N LEU A 150 -14.61 -32.46 -4.13
CA LEU A 150 -14.23 -31.06 -3.95
C LEU A 150 -15.40 -30.10 -4.13
N VAL A 151 -16.26 -30.30 -5.14
CA VAL A 151 -17.49 -29.51 -5.33
C VAL A 151 -18.41 -29.65 -4.10
N ASN A 152 -18.67 -30.87 -3.63
CA ASN A 152 -19.49 -31.09 -2.43
C ASN A 152 -18.89 -30.45 -1.16
N ALA A 153 -17.56 -30.46 -1.03
CA ALA A 153 -16.86 -29.82 0.09
C ALA A 153 -16.90 -28.29 0.01
N ALA A 154 -16.79 -27.70 -1.19
CA ALA A 154 -16.97 -26.27 -1.42
C ALA A 154 -18.42 -25.83 -1.10
N ASP A 155 -19.41 -26.60 -1.54
CA ASP A 155 -20.83 -26.37 -1.29
C ASP A 155 -21.17 -26.39 0.22
N LEU A 156 -20.54 -27.32 0.96
CA LEU A 156 -20.67 -27.41 2.41
C LEU A 156 -19.90 -26.28 3.13
N SER A 157 -18.74 -25.89 2.61
CA SER A 157 -17.96 -24.75 3.13
C SER A 157 -18.72 -23.42 2.96
N TYR A 158 -19.34 -23.19 1.80
CA TYR A 158 -20.19 -22.03 1.55
C TYR A 158 -21.37 -22.00 2.51
N LYS A 159 -22.07 -23.13 2.70
CA LYS A 159 -23.18 -23.24 3.66
C LYS A 159 -22.74 -23.00 5.10
N LYS A 160 -21.54 -23.46 5.50
CA LYS A 160 -20.93 -23.14 6.79
C LYS A 160 -20.62 -21.65 6.94
N SER A 161 -19.98 -21.04 5.93
CA SER A 161 -19.69 -19.60 5.93
C SER A 161 -20.95 -18.74 5.95
N ALA A 162 -22.01 -19.13 5.25
CA ALA A 162 -23.31 -18.47 5.31
C ALA A 162 -23.96 -18.58 6.69
N GLN A 163 -23.95 -19.76 7.32
CA GLN A 163 -24.42 -19.95 8.70
C GLN A 163 -23.60 -19.18 9.75
N LEU A 164 -22.34 -18.85 9.46
CA LEU A 164 -21.49 -17.99 10.29
C LEU A 164 -21.65 -16.49 10.00
N ALA A 165 -22.32 -16.11 8.91
CA ALA A 165 -22.40 -14.72 8.43
C ALA A 165 -23.83 -14.18 8.28
N THR A 166 -24.86 -15.03 8.35
CA THR A 166 -26.24 -14.66 7.99
C THR A 166 -27.25 -15.16 9.03
N ASP A 167 -27.46 -14.28 10.01
CA ASP A 167 -28.72 -14.04 10.73
C ASP A 167 -29.19 -15.04 11.82
N GLY A 168 -30.05 -14.56 12.74
CA GLY A 168 -31.06 -15.40 13.38
C GLY A 168 -30.68 -16.34 14.54
N ALA A 169 -29.97 -15.85 15.57
CA ALA A 169 -29.88 -16.43 16.92
C ALA A 169 -29.12 -17.78 17.15
N VAL A 170 -28.64 -17.97 18.39
CA VAL A 170 -28.10 -19.21 19.00
C VAL A 170 -26.80 -19.80 18.39
N ALA A 171 -26.06 -19.08 17.55
CA ALA A 171 -24.68 -19.47 17.18
C ALA A 171 -23.65 -18.32 17.11
N GLY A 172 -24.07 -17.07 17.29
CA GLY A 172 -23.16 -15.95 17.54
C GLY A 172 -22.93 -15.79 19.04
N ILE A 173 -21.67 -15.91 19.47
CA ILE A 173 -21.11 -15.67 20.83
C ILE A 173 -22.14 -15.78 21.97
N ASP A 174 -22.14 -16.91 22.67
CA ASP A 174 -22.78 -17.02 24.00
C ASP A 174 -22.21 -15.93 24.91
N VAL A 175 -23.06 -14.96 25.26
CA VAL A 175 -22.64 -13.74 25.97
C VAL A 175 -22.25 -14.06 27.41
N ASP A 176 -22.97 -14.98 28.05
CA ASP A 176 -22.71 -15.35 29.45
C ASP A 176 -21.46 -16.22 29.56
N GLU A 177 -21.25 -17.14 28.62
CA GLU A 177 -20.00 -17.91 28.53
C GLU A 177 -18.80 -17.01 28.18
N PHE A 178 -18.97 -16.04 27.27
CA PHE A 178 -17.93 -15.09 26.89
C PHE A 178 -17.55 -14.14 28.02
N VAL A 179 -18.53 -13.53 28.70
CA VAL A 179 -18.31 -12.67 29.88
C VAL A 179 -17.66 -13.47 31.02
N SER A 180 -18.12 -14.70 31.28
CA SER A 180 -17.53 -15.58 32.28
C SER A 180 -16.05 -15.91 31.98
N LYS A 181 -15.73 -16.18 30.71
CA LYS A 181 -14.35 -16.38 30.24
C LYS A 181 -13.51 -15.10 30.38
N CYS A 182 -14.05 -13.93 30.03
CA CYS A 182 -13.37 -12.65 30.22
C CYS A 182 -13.10 -12.34 31.70
N MET A 183 -14.07 -12.57 32.59
CA MET A 183 -13.88 -12.42 34.04
C MET A 183 -12.80 -13.36 34.58
N SER A 184 -12.84 -14.64 34.19
CA SER A 184 -11.83 -15.62 34.59
C SER A 184 -10.43 -15.25 34.08
N PHE A 185 -10.31 -14.77 32.84
CA PHE A 185 -9.06 -14.28 32.27
C PHE A 185 -8.52 -13.03 32.99
N MET A 186 -9.40 -12.10 33.39
CA MET A 186 -9.04 -10.91 34.15
C MET A 186 -8.61 -11.22 35.59
N ARG A 187 -9.21 -12.24 36.22
CA ARG A 187 -8.80 -12.76 37.55
C ARG A 187 -7.47 -13.52 37.52
N GLN A 188 -7.12 -14.12 36.39
CA GLN A 188 -5.85 -14.84 36.19
C GLN A 188 -4.71 -13.94 35.70
N GLY A 189 -4.98 -12.66 35.39
CA GLY A 189 -3.95 -11.71 35.00
C GLY A 189 -3.01 -11.38 36.17
N PRO A 190 -1.71 -11.15 35.93
CA PRO A 190 -0.76 -10.84 37.00
C PRO A 190 -1.17 -9.56 37.74
N THR A 191 -1.23 -9.64 39.07
CA THR A 191 -1.42 -8.49 39.96
C THR A 191 -0.23 -7.55 39.81
N ALA A 192 -0.44 -6.40 39.17
CA ALA A 192 0.65 -5.54 38.74
C ALA A 192 1.32 -4.79 39.91
N GLU A 193 2.64 -4.95 40.04
CA GLU A 193 3.51 -3.94 40.65
C GLU A 193 3.22 -2.55 40.05
N PRO A 194 3.27 -1.46 40.84
CA PRO A 194 2.76 -0.14 40.44
C PRO A 194 3.64 0.57 39.40
N SER A 195 3.57 0.11 38.16
CA SER A 195 4.23 0.75 37.00
C SER A 195 3.66 2.14 36.72
N SER A 196 4.52 3.06 36.28
CA SER A 196 4.34 4.51 36.41
C SER A 196 3.49 5.19 35.33
N ILE A 197 2.33 4.62 34.99
CA ILE A 197 1.35 5.25 34.07
C ILE A 197 -0.01 5.37 34.78
N PRO A 198 -0.48 6.58 35.13
CA PRO A 198 -1.73 6.75 35.87
C PRO A 198 -2.96 6.54 34.95
N SER A 199 -3.59 5.37 35.07
CA SER A 199 -4.96 5.16 34.58
C SER A 199 -5.91 6.17 35.23
N SER A 200 -6.70 6.88 34.42
CA SER A 200 -7.50 8.02 34.88
C SER A 200 -8.80 7.65 35.61
N SER A 201 -9.12 6.36 35.75
CA SER A 201 -10.35 5.86 36.39
C SER A 201 -10.16 5.40 37.84
N GLN A 202 -8.98 4.92 38.25
CA GLN A 202 -8.76 4.42 39.62
C GLN A 202 -8.43 5.55 40.60
N ARG A 203 -9.48 6.10 41.24
CA ARG A 203 -9.29 7.10 42.30
C ARG A 203 -10.27 7.04 43.47
N ARG A 204 -10.39 5.87 44.11
CA ARG A 204 -10.89 5.72 45.50
C ARG A 204 -10.60 4.30 46.06
N ALA A 205 -9.47 4.12 46.75
CA ALA A 205 -9.24 3.10 47.79
C ALA A 205 -7.78 3.16 48.29
N ASN A 206 -7.47 4.14 49.15
CA ASN A 206 -6.66 3.95 50.37
C ASN A 206 -6.21 5.30 50.98
N ARG A 207 -6.68 5.57 52.20
CA ARG A 207 -5.95 6.43 53.14
C ARG A 207 -6.40 6.16 54.58
N ARG A 208 -5.44 5.63 55.35
CA ARG A 208 -5.42 5.49 56.81
C ARG A 208 -6.27 4.38 57.43
N SER A 209 -5.60 3.58 58.26
CA SER A 209 -6.14 3.10 59.54
C SER A 209 -6.72 4.29 60.31
N ASP A 210 -7.98 4.21 60.73
CA ASP A 210 -8.30 3.75 62.09
C ASP A 210 -9.74 3.19 62.09
N GLY A 211 -10.04 2.29 63.04
CA GLY A 211 -11.07 1.27 62.85
C GLY A 211 -12.52 1.66 63.14
N ALA A 212 -13.43 1.08 62.34
CA ALA A 212 -14.80 0.73 62.69
C ALA A 212 -15.23 -0.46 61.81
N GLU A 213 -16.15 -1.29 62.29
CA GLU A 213 -16.59 -2.51 61.60
C GLU A 213 -17.50 -2.20 60.41
N SER A 214 -17.21 -2.80 59.25
CA SER A 214 -18.16 -3.03 58.15
C SER A 214 -17.53 -4.01 57.17
N ASP A 215 -17.90 -5.29 57.27
CA ASP A 215 -17.81 -6.20 56.12
C ASP A 215 -18.80 -5.72 55.02
N GLU A 216 -18.74 -6.34 53.84
CA GLU A 216 -19.50 -5.99 52.61
C GLU A 216 -19.01 -4.74 51.83
N ASP A 217 -17.83 -4.81 51.19
CA ASP A 217 -17.68 -4.66 49.71
C ASP A 217 -16.22 -4.93 49.22
N GLU A 218 -15.70 -6.16 49.35
CA GLU A 218 -14.40 -6.52 48.72
C GLU A 218 -14.60 -6.79 47.22
N GLY A 219 -14.90 -5.71 46.48
CA GLY A 219 -15.23 -5.69 45.06
C GLY A 219 -14.07 -6.08 44.13
N ASP A 220 -13.87 -7.38 44.01
CA ASP A 220 -12.92 -8.09 43.13
C ASP A 220 -12.55 -7.36 41.83
N ALA A 221 -11.36 -6.75 41.82
CA ALA A 221 -10.95 -5.74 40.85
C ALA A 221 -10.43 -6.34 39.54
N LEU A 222 -11.35 -6.67 38.63
CA LEU A 222 -11.06 -7.21 37.29
C LEU A 222 -9.98 -6.41 36.52
N ASN A 223 -8.92 -7.10 36.10
CA ASN A 223 -7.76 -6.50 35.41
C ASN A 223 -8.04 -6.18 33.92
N TRP A 224 -8.72 -5.06 33.67
CA TRP A 224 -9.09 -4.60 32.33
C TRP A 224 -7.91 -4.25 31.41
N ASP A 225 -6.76 -3.83 31.94
CA ASP A 225 -5.56 -3.54 31.12
C ASP A 225 -4.95 -4.83 30.55
N TRP A 226 -4.93 -5.91 31.35
CA TRP A 226 -4.51 -7.23 30.90
C TRP A 226 -5.41 -7.77 29.78
N LEU A 227 -6.73 -7.72 29.96
CA LEU A 227 -7.68 -8.12 28.90
C LEU A 227 -7.57 -7.21 27.66
N GLY A 228 -7.42 -5.90 27.85
CA GLY A 228 -7.24 -4.94 26.75
C GLY A 228 -6.01 -5.24 25.90
N ARG A 229 -4.86 -5.54 26.53
CA ARG A 229 -3.63 -5.93 25.79
C ARG A 229 -3.81 -7.27 25.07
N ALA A 230 -4.43 -8.25 25.71
CA ALA A 230 -4.67 -9.57 25.13
C ALA A 230 -5.63 -9.53 23.92
N ALA A 231 -6.64 -8.64 23.94
CA ALA A 231 -7.61 -8.51 22.87
C ALA A 231 -7.14 -7.61 21.71
N CYS A 232 -6.54 -6.46 22.00
CA CYS A 232 -6.35 -5.38 21.00
C CYS A 232 -5.18 -5.59 20.03
N PHE A 233 -4.19 -6.43 20.36
CA PHE A 233 -2.94 -6.57 19.58
C PHE A 233 -2.81 -7.87 18.77
N PRO A 234 -3.12 -9.09 19.28
CA PRO A 234 -2.83 -10.33 18.56
C PRO A 234 -3.73 -10.61 17.34
N HIS A 235 -4.96 -10.10 17.35
CA HIS A 235 -6.02 -10.51 16.41
C HIS A 235 -6.76 -9.34 15.74
N ASN A 236 -6.27 -8.11 15.91
CA ASN A 236 -6.90 -6.93 15.33
C ASN A 236 -6.53 -6.76 13.85
N ALA A 237 -7.46 -7.13 12.96
CA ALA A 237 -7.29 -6.98 11.51
C ALA A 237 -7.58 -5.56 11.00
N ARG A 238 -8.06 -4.63 11.84
CA ARG A 238 -8.14 -3.21 11.44
C ARG A 238 -6.73 -2.64 11.35
N PRO A 239 -6.43 -1.79 10.35
CA PRO A 239 -5.26 -0.92 10.43
C PRO A 239 -5.28 -0.15 11.76
N SER A 240 -4.09 0.12 12.32
CA SER A 240 -3.95 1.00 13.48
C SER A 240 -4.35 2.42 13.08
N LEU A 241 -5.65 2.73 13.16
CA LEU A 241 -6.18 4.08 12.92
C LEU A 241 -5.44 5.04 13.84
N THR A 242 -4.74 5.98 13.23
CA THR A 242 -3.84 6.87 13.93
C THR A 242 -4.65 7.83 14.81
N SER A 243 -4.19 8.00 16.05
CA SER A 243 -4.84 8.86 17.07
C SER A 243 -4.82 10.37 16.73
N PHE A 244 -4.49 10.73 15.49
CA PHE A 244 -4.40 12.10 14.98
C PHE A 244 -5.55 12.49 14.03
N LEU A 245 -6.59 11.66 13.85
CA LEU A 245 -7.89 12.11 13.32
C LEU A 245 -8.66 12.97 14.34
N LEU A 246 -8.02 14.05 14.80
CA LEU A 246 -8.52 15.00 15.81
C LEU A 246 -9.06 16.28 15.16
N GLY A 247 -9.73 16.15 14.02
CA GLY A 247 -10.20 17.28 13.21
C GLY A 247 -9.13 17.80 12.23
N PRO A 248 -9.12 19.10 11.89
CA PRO A 248 -8.17 19.67 10.94
C PRO A 248 -6.72 19.53 11.38
N LEU A 249 -5.80 19.47 10.40
CA LEU A 249 -4.39 19.10 10.61
C LEU A 249 -3.61 20.13 11.46
N SER A 250 -4.13 21.35 11.52
CA SER A 250 -3.67 22.48 12.33
C SER A 250 -4.02 22.38 13.83
N VAL A 251 -4.85 21.41 14.27
CA VAL A 251 -5.31 21.33 15.67
C VAL A 251 -4.26 20.73 16.60
N GLN A 252 -3.64 21.59 17.42
CA GLN A 252 -2.86 21.12 18.56
C GLN A 252 -3.72 20.31 19.53
N LYS A 253 -3.21 19.15 19.96
CA LYS A 253 -3.87 18.26 20.92
C LYS A 253 -3.99 18.95 22.29
N ARG A 254 -5.17 19.52 22.59
CA ARG A 254 -5.47 20.23 23.85
C ARG A 254 -4.94 19.47 25.07
N SER A 255 -3.84 19.97 25.65
CA SER A 255 -3.36 19.48 26.94
C SER A 255 -4.36 19.91 28.00
N ARG A 256 -4.83 18.95 28.81
CA ARG A 256 -5.78 19.24 29.88
C ARG A 256 -5.04 20.05 30.95
N GLN A 257 -5.26 21.36 31.01
CA GLN A 257 -4.68 22.19 32.06
C GLN A 257 -4.99 21.55 33.42
N PHE A 258 -3.95 21.20 34.16
CA PHE A 258 -4.11 20.75 35.54
C PHE A 258 -4.57 21.96 36.36
N THR A 259 -5.85 21.99 36.71
CA THR A 259 -6.40 22.97 37.65
C THR A 259 -5.72 22.78 39.00
N GLN A 260 -4.60 23.46 39.20
CA GLN A 260 -3.88 23.44 40.45
C GLN A 260 -4.81 24.06 41.51
N ARG A 261 -5.34 23.22 42.40
CA ARG A 261 -6.03 23.70 43.60
C ARG A 261 -5.02 24.52 44.41
N ARG A 262 -5.03 25.83 44.22
CA ARG A 262 -4.52 26.76 45.23
C ARG A 262 -5.19 26.41 46.55
N ALA A 263 -4.45 26.52 47.65
CA ALA A 263 -5.06 26.43 48.98
C ALA A 263 -6.23 27.43 49.05
N ALA A 264 -7.30 27.07 49.74
CA ALA A 264 -8.52 27.86 49.76
C ALA A 264 -8.23 29.26 50.34
N ASN A 265 -8.14 30.26 49.47
CA ASN A 265 -8.10 31.66 49.88
C ASN A 265 -9.38 31.93 50.67
N ARG A 266 -9.20 32.26 51.95
CA ARG A 266 -10.29 32.60 52.86
C ARG A 266 -10.91 33.89 52.33
N ILE A 267 -12.07 33.80 51.69
CA ILE A 267 -12.75 34.94 51.07
C ILE A 267 -13.11 35.92 52.19
N ASP A 268 -12.52 37.11 52.13
CA ASP A 268 -12.91 38.23 52.98
C ASP A 268 -14.24 38.77 52.47
N THR A 269 -15.30 38.57 53.26
CA THR A 269 -16.68 38.94 52.92
C THR A 269 -16.93 40.45 52.87
N SER A 270 -15.93 41.28 53.17
CA SER A 270 -16.01 42.75 53.03
C SER A 270 -15.83 43.25 51.58
N ARG A 271 -15.21 42.47 50.69
CA ARG A 271 -14.97 42.88 49.30
C ARG A 271 -16.01 42.32 48.32
N VAL A 272 -17.19 42.92 48.34
CA VAL A 272 -18.11 42.87 47.19
C VAL A 272 -17.48 43.70 46.07
N VAL A 273 -17.02 43.01 45.02
CA VAL A 273 -16.58 43.64 43.77
C VAL A 273 -17.56 43.22 42.67
N GLN A 274 -18.07 44.21 41.95
CA GLN A 274 -19.00 44.05 40.84
C GLN A 274 -18.39 43.19 39.72
N PRO A 275 -19.20 42.40 38.96
CA PRO A 275 -18.70 41.74 37.76
C PRO A 275 -18.02 42.74 36.82
N HIS A 276 -16.87 42.37 36.27
CA HIS A 276 -16.32 43.05 35.10
C HIS A 276 -17.06 42.51 33.87
N ASP A 277 -17.62 43.41 33.08
CA ASP A 277 -18.01 43.09 31.71
C ASP A 277 -16.72 42.91 30.89
N LEU A 278 -16.59 41.75 30.26
CA LEU A 278 -15.45 41.45 29.39
C LEU A 278 -15.61 42.18 28.06
N ALA A 279 -14.61 42.96 27.66
CA ALA A 279 -14.57 43.55 26.32
C ALA A 279 -14.23 42.47 25.27
N GLU A 280 -14.68 42.65 24.02
CA GLU A 280 -14.32 41.75 22.91
C GLU A 280 -12.80 41.64 22.70
N GLU A 281 -12.03 42.64 23.14
CA GLU A 281 -10.56 42.71 23.03
C GLU A 281 -9.81 41.83 24.05
N ASP A 282 -10.46 41.42 25.15
CA ASP A 282 -9.87 40.51 26.17
C ASP A 282 -10.01 39.01 25.78
N LEU A 283 -10.66 38.70 24.65
CA LEU A 283 -10.70 37.35 24.09
C LEU A 283 -9.38 37.03 23.38
N ASP A 284 -8.49 36.35 24.12
CA ASP A 284 -7.20 35.84 23.66
C ASP A 284 -7.28 35.16 22.27
N LYS A 285 -6.20 35.28 21.48
CA LYS A 285 -6.12 34.98 20.03
C LYS A 285 -6.28 33.51 19.59
N GLN A 286 -7.01 32.69 20.36
CA GLN A 286 -7.20 31.25 20.13
C GLN A 286 -8.38 30.91 19.18
N GLU A 287 -9.23 31.88 18.84
CA GLU A 287 -10.51 31.64 18.15
C GLU A 287 -10.37 30.97 16.77
N THR A 288 -9.30 31.27 16.03
CA THR A 288 -9.02 30.75 14.68
C THR A 288 -8.90 29.22 14.61
N SER A 289 -8.72 28.55 15.76
CA SER A 289 -8.59 27.10 15.87
C SER A 289 -9.90 26.33 16.12
N ASN A 290 -11.01 27.02 16.39
CA ASN A 290 -12.27 26.37 16.72
C ASN A 290 -13.03 25.95 15.44
N LEU A 291 -13.16 24.64 15.22
CA LEU A 291 -13.87 24.03 14.08
C LEU A 291 -15.25 24.68 13.79
N THR A 292 -16.05 24.93 14.83
CA THR A 292 -17.38 25.57 14.70
C THR A 292 -17.29 27.00 14.17
N ALA A 293 -16.28 27.77 14.59
CA ALA A 293 -16.07 29.14 14.11
C ALA A 293 -15.63 29.14 12.64
N MET A 294 -14.73 28.24 12.26
CA MET A 294 -14.32 28.05 10.86
C MET A 294 -15.49 27.66 9.95
N CYS A 295 -16.30 26.67 10.33
CA CYS A 295 -17.50 26.29 9.57
C CYS A 295 -18.51 27.45 9.47
N THR A 296 -18.71 28.21 10.56
CA THR A 296 -19.61 29.38 10.56
C THR A 296 -19.11 30.49 9.63
N SER A 297 -17.81 30.76 9.63
CA SER A 297 -17.15 31.73 8.75
C SER A 297 -17.27 31.32 7.28
N ILE A 298 -16.97 30.06 6.97
CA ILE A 298 -17.07 29.50 5.61
C ILE A 298 -18.52 29.51 5.10
N ASN A 299 -19.52 29.25 5.94
CA ASN A 299 -20.93 29.35 5.57
C ASN A 299 -21.36 30.82 5.30
N LYS A 300 -20.95 31.76 6.17
CA LYS A 300 -21.20 33.20 5.96
C LYS A 300 -20.56 33.71 4.66
N LEU A 301 -19.37 33.21 4.35
CA LEU A 301 -18.64 33.48 3.12
C LEU A 301 -19.34 32.90 1.89
N LEU A 302 -19.76 31.62 1.91
CA LEU A 302 -20.51 30.99 0.81
C LEU A 302 -21.77 31.79 0.48
N ARG A 303 -22.57 32.14 1.49
CA ARG A 303 -23.74 33.01 1.33
C ARG A 303 -23.39 34.35 0.72
N LYS A 304 -22.36 35.03 1.25
CA LYS A 304 -21.94 36.34 0.74
C LYS A 304 -21.53 36.24 -0.74
N THR A 305 -20.76 35.24 -1.13
CA THR A 305 -20.35 35.02 -2.53
C THR A 305 -21.55 34.68 -3.42
N GLN A 306 -22.49 33.85 -2.96
CA GLN A 306 -23.73 33.55 -3.69
C GLN A 306 -24.58 34.83 -3.91
N GLU A 307 -24.73 35.66 -2.88
CA GLU A 307 -25.45 36.94 -2.92
C GLU A 307 -24.71 37.97 -3.80
N GLU A 308 -23.38 38.08 -3.75
CA GLU A 308 -22.58 38.98 -4.59
C GLU A 308 -22.56 38.57 -6.07
N SER A 309 -22.31 37.28 -6.38
CA SER A 309 -22.28 36.78 -7.75
C SER A 309 -23.65 36.87 -8.43
N GLN A 310 -24.74 36.52 -7.73
CA GLN A 310 -26.09 36.65 -8.30
C GLN A 310 -26.45 38.10 -8.60
N ASN A 311 -26.09 39.04 -7.73
CA ASN A 311 -26.33 40.46 -7.96
C ASN A 311 -25.50 40.99 -9.14
N ALA A 312 -24.23 40.58 -9.29
CA ALA A 312 -23.38 40.98 -10.41
C ALA A 312 -23.90 40.47 -11.77
N VAL A 313 -24.39 39.22 -11.83
CA VAL A 313 -25.08 38.69 -13.02
C VAL A 313 -26.35 39.48 -13.33
N ASN A 314 -27.18 39.74 -12.31
CA ASN A 314 -28.43 40.48 -12.49
C ASN A 314 -28.17 41.92 -12.96
N GLU A 315 -27.15 42.60 -12.42
CA GLU A 315 -26.75 43.95 -12.82
C GLU A 315 -26.26 43.96 -14.28
N GLU A 316 -25.36 43.04 -14.65
CA GLU A 316 -24.84 42.94 -16.02
C GLU A 316 -25.95 42.63 -17.04
N LEU A 317 -26.81 41.65 -16.77
CA LEU A 317 -27.92 41.32 -17.66
C LEU A 317 -28.96 42.44 -17.74
N SER A 318 -29.13 43.25 -16.68
CA SER A 318 -30.00 44.44 -16.72
C SER A 318 -29.40 45.64 -17.47
N ALA A 319 -28.10 45.61 -17.77
CA ALA A 319 -27.41 46.65 -18.54
C ALA A 319 -27.48 46.41 -20.06
N LEU A 320 -27.97 45.24 -20.50
CA LEU A 320 -28.17 44.92 -21.90
C LEU A 320 -29.45 45.58 -22.43
N THR A 321 -29.39 46.13 -23.65
CA THR A 321 -30.50 46.89 -24.26
C THR A 321 -31.51 46.02 -25.03
N GLU A 322 -31.24 44.74 -25.17
CA GLU A 322 -32.08 43.74 -25.84
C GLU A 322 -32.23 42.52 -24.90
N GLU A 323 -33.26 41.68 -25.11
CA GLU A 323 -33.46 40.49 -24.26
C GLU A 323 -32.28 39.51 -24.45
N PRO A 324 -31.52 39.17 -23.39
CA PRO A 324 -30.28 38.42 -23.53
C PRO A 324 -30.52 36.97 -23.94
N THR A 325 -29.70 36.47 -24.85
CA THR A 325 -29.77 35.07 -25.28
C THR A 325 -29.33 34.11 -24.16
N PRO A 326 -29.78 32.84 -24.18
CA PRO A 326 -29.34 31.84 -23.19
C PRO A 326 -27.82 31.64 -23.13
N GLU A 327 -27.11 31.90 -24.24
CA GLU A 327 -25.66 31.78 -24.33
C GLU A 327 -24.95 32.95 -23.63
N GLU A 328 -25.42 34.19 -23.82
CA GLU A 328 -24.92 35.38 -23.10
C GLU A 328 -25.21 35.30 -21.59
N VAL A 329 -26.39 34.79 -21.21
CA VAL A 329 -26.77 34.52 -19.82
C VAL A 329 -25.82 33.51 -19.16
N GLN A 330 -25.46 32.44 -19.87
CA GLN A 330 -24.50 31.44 -19.38
C GLN A 330 -23.08 32.01 -19.27
N GLU A 331 -22.63 32.82 -20.24
CA GLU A 331 -21.31 33.45 -20.19
C GLU A 331 -21.18 34.45 -19.04
N ALA A 332 -22.22 35.26 -18.78
CA ALA A 332 -22.28 36.15 -17.63
C ALA A 332 -22.17 35.38 -16.31
N MET A 333 -22.91 34.26 -16.16
CA MET A 333 -22.84 33.41 -14.98
C MET A 333 -21.45 32.80 -14.76
N ASP A 334 -20.81 32.26 -15.80
CA ASP A 334 -19.45 31.69 -15.69
C ASP A 334 -18.39 32.77 -15.40
N ARG A 335 -18.55 34.00 -15.91
CA ARG A 335 -17.67 35.13 -15.59
C ARG A 335 -17.80 35.55 -14.11
N HIS A 336 -19.02 35.59 -13.58
CA HIS A 336 -19.31 35.92 -12.17
C HIS A 336 -19.21 34.73 -11.19
N ASN A 337 -18.88 33.54 -11.69
CA ASN A 337 -18.55 32.33 -10.92
C ASN A 337 -19.75 31.68 -10.19
N ILE A 338 -20.93 31.79 -10.79
CA ILE A 338 -22.17 31.12 -10.35
C ILE A 338 -22.63 30.14 -11.44
N SER A 339 -23.32 29.06 -11.06
CA SER A 339 -23.91 28.07 -11.97
C SER A 339 -25.39 28.38 -12.24
N ASP A 340 -25.94 27.73 -13.27
CA ASP A 340 -27.34 27.89 -13.71
C ASP A 340 -28.38 27.39 -12.67
N ASP A 341 -27.97 26.51 -11.76
CA ASP A 341 -28.72 26.12 -10.57
C ASP A 341 -28.72 27.18 -9.44
N GLY A 342 -28.06 28.32 -9.65
CA GLY A 342 -27.84 29.38 -8.66
C GLY A 342 -26.78 29.05 -7.60
N GLY A 343 -26.06 27.94 -7.73
CA GLY A 343 -25.00 27.51 -6.81
C GLY A 343 -23.61 28.01 -7.18
N ILE A 344 -22.67 27.98 -6.22
CA ILE A 344 -21.25 28.29 -6.46
C ILE A 344 -20.49 26.99 -6.77
N PRO A 345 -19.69 26.89 -7.86
CA PRO A 345 -18.96 25.67 -8.20
C PRO A 345 -18.02 25.18 -7.08
N LEU A 346 -18.18 23.92 -6.66
CA LEU A 346 -17.53 23.31 -5.49
C LEU A 346 -16.02 23.50 -5.48
N PHE A 347 -15.34 23.12 -6.57
CA PHE A 347 -13.89 23.18 -6.66
C PHE A 347 -13.37 24.62 -6.64
N ARG A 348 -14.11 25.55 -7.25
CA ARG A 348 -13.78 26.97 -7.29
C ARG A 348 -13.93 27.66 -5.93
N PHE A 349 -14.84 27.16 -5.09
CA PHE A 349 -15.01 27.60 -3.71
C PHE A 349 -13.96 27.01 -2.76
N CYS A 350 -13.64 25.72 -2.89
CA CYS A 350 -12.86 24.99 -1.90
C CYS A 350 -11.34 24.96 -2.17
N ILE A 351 -10.90 24.88 -3.43
CA ILE A 351 -9.49 24.66 -3.78
C ILE A 351 -8.67 25.95 -3.55
N ASN A 352 -7.62 25.81 -2.74
CA ASN A 352 -6.60 26.83 -2.52
C ASN A 352 -5.41 26.54 -3.48
N PRO A 353 -5.08 27.43 -4.43
CA PRO A 353 -4.02 27.21 -5.43
C PRO A 353 -2.61 27.25 -4.85
N ASP A 354 -2.43 27.77 -3.63
CA ASP A 354 -1.14 27.88 -2.95
C ASP A 354 -0.90 26.72 -1.96
N SER A 355 -1.95 25.99 -1.57
CA SER A 355 -1.85 24.90 -0.59
C SER A 355 -2.86 23.77 -0.83
N PHE A 356 -2.34 22.61 -1.22
CA PHE A 356 -3.05 21.33 -1.23
C PHE A 356 -3.62 21.00 0.17
N GLY A 357 -2.85 21.20 1.23
CA GLY A 357 -3.28 20.93 2.61
C GLY A 357 -4.50 21.76 3.02
N GLN A 358 -4.49 23.06 2.73
CA GLN A 358 -5.66 23.91 2.99
C GLN A 358 -6.84 23.61 2.06
N SER A 359 -6.59 23.13 0.83
CA SER A 359 -7.66 22.64 -0.06
C SER A 359 -8.41 21.45 0.55
N VAL A 360 -7.66 20.49 1.12
CA VAL A 360 -8.25 19.34 1.83
C VAL A 360 -8.98 19.79 3.10
N GLU A 361 -8.42 20.71 3.90
CA GLU A 361 -9.13 21.29 5.04
C GLU A 361 -10.42 22.02 4.63
N ASN A 362 -10.41 22.80 3.54
CA ASN A 362 -11.57 23.54 3.04
C ASN A 362 -12.70 22.59 2.63
N ILE A 363 -12.40 21.52 1.89
CA ILE A 363 -13.37 20.46 1.54
C ILE A 363 -13.89 19.78 2.82
N PHE A 364 -13.03 19.54 3.82
CA PHE A 364 -13.40 18.95 5.10
C PHE A 364 -14.37 19.84 5.90
N TYR A 365 -14.13 21.16 5.98
CA TYR A 365 -15.08 22.11 6.60
C TYR A 365 -16.43 22.12 5.88
N VAL A 366 -16.44 22.17 4.54
CA VAL A 366 -17.68 22.10 3.74
C VAL A 366 -18.41 20.78 3.95
N SER A 367 -17.71 19.65 4.11
CA SER A 367 -18.32 18.35 4.38
C SER A 367 -19.13 18.31 5.68
N PHE A 368 -18.73 19.07 6.71
CA PHE A 368 -19.52 19.24 7.93
C PHE A 368 -20.79 20.06 7.68
N LEU A 369 -20.69 21.17 6.95
CA LEU A 369 -21.85 22.00 6.60
C LEU A 369 -22.89 21.22 5.78
N VAL A 370 -22.43 20.32 4.91
CA VAL A 370 -23.31 19.42 4.14
C VAL A 370 -23.92 18.33 5.03
N ARG A 371 -23.12 17.67 5.88
CA ARG A 371 -23.60 16.66 6.85
C ARG A 371 -24.69 17.23 7.78
N ASP A 372 -24.53 18.50 8.17
CA ASP A 372 -25.40 19.19 9.12
C ASP A 372 -26.59 19.89 8.44
N GLY A 373 -26.73 19.78 7.11
CA GLY A 373 -27.87 20.30 6.33
C GLY A 373 -27.88 21.83 6.16
N ILE A 374 -26.74 22.48 6.40
CA ILE A 374 -26.56 23.93 6.29
C ILE A 374 -26.15 24.33 4.85
N VAL A 375 -25.52 23.41 4.11
CA VAL A 375 -25.14 23.59 2.70
C VAL A 375 -25.65 22.40 1.90
N GLY A 376 -26.29 22.66 0.77
CA GLY A 376 -26.65 21.67 -0.24
C GLY A 376 -25.52 21.45 -1.24
N VAL A 377 -25.43 20.24 -1.78
CA VAL A 377 -24.62 19.93 -2.96
C VAL A 377 -25.56 19.52 -4.08
N SER A 378 -25.49 20.24 -5.20
CA SER A 378 -26.27 19.99 -6.42
C SER A 378 -25.31 19.69 -7.59
N LEU A 379 -25.87 19.43 -8.77
CA LEU A 379 -25.12 19.41 -10.04
C LEU A 379 -25.71 20.49 -10.95
N ASP A 380 -24.86 21.25 -11.64
CA ASP A 380 -25.27 22.17 -12.70
C ASP A 380 -25.70 21.40 -13.97
N SER A 381 -26.23 22.08 -15.00
CA SER A 381 -26.63 21.40 -16.26
C SER A 381 -25.47 20.71 -17.01
N ARG A 382 -24.22 21.02 -16.65
CA ARG A 382 -23.00 20.41 -17.18
C ARG A 382 -22.54 19.20 -16.36
N GLY A 383 -23.24 18.86 -15.27
CA GLY A 383 -22.92 17.77 -14.35
C GLY A 383 -21.80 18.10 -13.37
N LEU A 384 -21.44 19.38 -13.20
CA LEU A 384 -20.41 19.84 -12.26
C LEU A 384 -21.01 20.09 -10.87
N PRO A 385 -20.30 19.72 -9.78
CA PRO A 385 -20.83 19.89 -8.43
C PRO A 385 -20.84 21.35 -7.98
N THR A 386 -21.98 21.77 -7.43
CA THR A 386 -22.25 23.13 -6.94
C THR A 386 -22.57 23.14 -5.44
N LEU A 387 -22.37 24.28 -4.79
CA LEU A 387 -22.70 24.54 -3.40
C LEU A 387 -23.83 25.58 -3.31
N GLN A 388 -24.89 25.25 -2.57
CA GLN A 388 -26.01 26.14 -2.31
C GLN A 388 -26.21 26.34 -0.80
N SER A 389 -26.49 27.56 -0.35
CA SER A 389 -26.87 27.80 1.06
C SER A 389 -28.23 27.17 1.37
N ALA A 390 -28.28 26.22 2.31
CA ALA A 390 -29.50 25.52 2.70
C ALA A 390 -30.02 25.98 4.08
N LYS A 391 -31.21 25.49 4.45
CA LYS A 391 -31.72 25.56 5.83
C LYS A 391 -31.90 24.12 6.33
N PRO A 392 -31.32 23.72 7.47
CA PRO A 392 -31.44 22.35 7.96
C PRO A 392 -32.87 22.08 8.43
N PHE A 393 -33.43 20.94 7.99
CA PHE A 393 -34.74 20.46 8.46
C PHE A 393 -34.65 19.97 9.91
N ALA A 394 -35.71 20.20 10.69
CA ALA A 394 -35.83 19.58 12.01
C ALA A 394 -35.89 18.04 11.88
N PRO A 395 -35.38 17.24 12.83
CA PRO A 395 -35.32 15.78 12.68
C PRO A 395 -36.67 15.11 12.40
N SER A 396 -37.75 15.61 13.01
CA SER A 396 -39.13 15.17 12.76
C SER A 396 -39.63 15.53 11.36
N GLU A 397 -39.27 16.70 10.84
CA GLU A 397 -39.62 17.18 9.50
C GLU A 397 -38.85 16.42 8.42
N ALA A 398 -37.55 16.16 8.64
CA ALA A 398 -36.72 15.35 7.76
C ALA A 398 -37.25 13.91 7.64
N GLN A 399 -37.71 13.32 8.75
CA GLN A 399 -38.34 12.01 8.77
C GLN A 399 -39.71 12.01 8.06
N ALA A 400 -40.54 13.04 8.29
CA ALA A 400 -41.84 13.18 7.62
C ALA A 400 -41.71 13.42 6.09
N LYS A 401 -40.65 14.09 5.65
CA LYS A 401 -40.32 14.30 4.22
C LYS A 401 -39.50 13.16 3.59
N GLY A 402 -39.17 12.11 4.34
CA GLY A 402 -38.41 10.96 3.84
C GLY A 402 -36.98 11.28 3.37
N VAL A 403 -36.35 12.31 3.92
CA VAL A 403 -35.06 12.84 3.43
C VAL A 403 -33.93 11.82 3.64
N GLN A 404 -33.47 11.21 2.55
CA GLN A 404 -32.37 10.24 2.57
C GLN A 404 -31.01 10.93 2.50
N ARG A 405 -30.07 10.50 3.36
CA ARG A 405 -28.68 10.96 3.35
C ARG A 405 -27.90 10.22 2.27
N HIS A 406 -27.56 10.94 1.21
CA HIS A 406 -26.69 10.45 0.15
C HIS A 406 -25.23 10.75 0.50
N GLN A 407 -24.32 9.80 0.25
CA GLN A 407 -22.88 9.96 0.49
C GLN A 407 -22.13 9.93 -0.84
N ALA A 408 -21.58 11.06 -1.26
CA ALA A 408 -20.58 11.13 -2.31
C ALA A 408 -19.20 10.83 -1.73
N VAL A 409 -18.36 10.11 -2.50
CA VAL A 409 -16.95 9.87 -2.20
C VAL A 409 -16.17 10.12 -3.48
N PHE A 410 -15.23 11.07 -3.44
CA PHE A 410 -14.31 11.36 -4.52
C PHE A 410 -12.88 11.42 -3.99
N SER A 411 -11.92 11.05 -4.83
CA SER A 411 -10.49 11.18 -4.54
C SER A 411 -9.97 12.54 -4.99
N LEU A 412 -9.11 13.15 -4.18
CA LEU A 412 -8.29 14.30 -4.55
C LEU A 412 -6.85 14.01 -4.15
N ASP A 413 -6.02 13.70 -5.14
CA ASP A 413 -4.57 13.62 -5.01
C ASP A 413 -3.91 14.92 -5.49
N PHE A 414 -2.58 15.00 -5.40
CA PHE A 414 -1.82 16.20 -5.71
C PHE A 414 -1.88 16.55 -7.20
N ASP A 415 -1.83 15.54 -8.07
CA ASP A 415 -1.86 15.72 -9.52
C ASP A 415 -3.25 16.22 -9.95
N THR A 416 -4.32 15.62 -9.41
CA THR A 416 -5.71 16.09 -9.60
C THR A 416 -5.90 17.52 -9.07
N TRP A 417 -5.25 17.90 -7.97
CA TRP A 417 -5.28 19.26 -7.45
C TRP A 417 -4.57 20.26 -8.37
N GLU A 418 -3.38 19.95 -8.89
CA GLU A 418 -2.69 20.83 -9.84
C GLU A 418 -3.46 20.94 -11.17
N ASP A 419 -4.09 19.86 -11.62
CA ASP A 419 -4.99 19.85 -12.77
C ASP A 419 -6.23 20.73 -12.54
N LEU A 420 -6.89 20.65 -11.38
CA LEU A 420 -8.01 21.53 -11.02
C LEU A 420 -7.58 23.01 -10.95
N VAL A 421 -6.42 23.29 -10.35
CA VAL A 421 -5.85 24.65 -10.26
C VAL A 421 -5.54 25.22 -11.64
N ARG A 422 -5.09 24.39 -12.58
CA ARG A 422 -4.83 24.76 -13.98
C ARG A 422 -6.12 24.94 -14.79
N VAL A 423 -7.06 24.01 -14.71
CA VAL A 423 -8.30 23.99 -15.51
C VAL A 423 -9.25 25.12 -15.12
N TYR A 424 -9.38 25.42 -13.81
CA TYR A 424 -10.23 26.52 -13.34
C TYR A 424 -9.54 27.89 -13.31
N ASP A 425 -8.27 27.99 -13.76
CA ASP A 425 -7.45 29.21 -13.71
C ASP A 425 -7.42 29.87 -12.30
N LEU A 426 -7.09 29.07 -11.28
CA LEU A 426 -7.17 29.53 -9.89
C LEU A 426 -5.96 30.39 -9.47
N LYS A 427 -4.79 30.24 -10.11
CA LYS A 427 -3.58 31.01 -9.77
C LYS A 427 -3.68 32.51 -10.13
N ASN A 428 -4.53 32.88 -11.08
CA ASN A 428 -4.77 34.28 -11.46
C ASN A 428 -5.97 34.91 -10.74
N ARG A 429 -6.59 34.20 -9.79
CA ARG A 429 -7.83 34.59 -9.12
C ARG A 429 -7.66 34.61 -7.60
N LYS A 430 -8.44 35.46 -6.93
CA LYS A 430 -8.45 35.52 -5.46
C LYS A 430 -9.20 34.30 -4.91
N CYS A 431 -8.54 33.55 -4.02
CA CYS A 431 -9.15 32.45 -3.27
C CYS A 431 -10.42 32.93 -2.55
N ILE A 432 -11.56 32.24 -2.74
CA ILE A 432 -12.82 32.63 -2.09
C ILE A 432 -12.69 32.41 -0.58
N ILE A 433 -12.34 31.20 -0.15
CA ILE A 433 -11.86 30.94 1.21
C ILE A 433 -10.43 31.50 1.32
N PRO A 434 -10.15 32.46 2.23
CA PRO A 434 -8.82 33.06 2.35
C PRO A 434 -7.74 32.04 2.72
N HIS A 435 -6.54 32.25 2.18
CA HIS A 435 -5.33 31.53 2.59
C HIS A 435 -5.05 31.78 4.08
N ARG A 436 -4.78 30.72 4.84
CA ARG A 436 -4.43 30.79 6.26
C ARG A 436 -2.91 30.76 6.39
N ASN A 437 -2.31 31.79 6.98
CA ASN A 437 -0.87 31.79 7.23
C ASN A 437 -0.54 30.72 8.29
N GLU A 438 0.45 29.89 8.03
CA GLU A 438 0.96 28.92 8.99
C GLU A 438 1.87 29.63 10.00
N GLU A 439 1.55 29.55 11.30
CA GLU A 439 2.37 30.16 12.34
C GLU A 439 3.69 29.38 12.50
N GLU A 440 4.84 30.05 12.32
CA GLU A 440 6.13 29.44 12.60
C GLU A 440 6.19 29.03 14.08
N VAL A 441 6.39 27.73 14.34
CA VAL A 441 6.48 27.21 15.71
C VAL A 441 7.77 27.69 16.36
N GLU A 442 7.68 28.82 17.06
CA GLU A 442 8.75 29.37 17.89
C GLU A 442 9.06 28.40 19.05
N ASN A 443 9.95 27.45 18.76
CA ASN A 443 10.32 26.39 19.69
C ASN A 443 10.99 27.01 20.92
N SER A 444 10.22 27.06 22.02
CA SER A 444 10.60 27.65 23.30
C SER A 444 11.89 27.02 23.85
N ARG A 445 13.02 27.67 23.58
CA ARG A 445 14.34 27.23 24.06
C ARG A 445 14.38 27.32 25.59
N PRO A 446 14.98 26.35 26.31
CA PRO A 446 15.33 26.55 27.70
C PRO A 446 16.30 27.73 27.81
N GLN A 447 15.95 28.74 28.62
CA GLN A 447 16.80 29.91 28.85
C GLN A 447 18.07 29.49 29.59
N GLY A 448 19.25 29.67 28.97
CA GLY A 448 20.46 29.08 29.58
C GLY A 448 21.82 29.34 28.93
N CYS A 449 22.04 30.39 28.12
CA CYS A 449 23.37 30.98 27.91
C CYS A 449 23.33 32.28 27.07
N HIS A 450 24.16 33.27 27.42
CA HIS A 450 24.37 34.48 26.62
C HIS A 450 25.34 34.23 25.43
N PRO A 451 25.20 34.99 24.32
CA PRO A 451 25.96 34.72 23.11
C PRO A 451 27.42 35.18 23.20
N ARG A 452 28.35 34.38 22.68
CA ARG A 452 29.65 34.86 22.19
C ARG A 452 29.68 34.86 20.67
N LYS A 453 30.27 35.94 20.13
CA LYS A 453 30.25 36.30 18.71
C LYS A 453 31.02 35.29 17.87
N THR A 454 30.44 34.83 16.76
CA THR A 454 31.04 34.80 15.40
C THR A 454 29.97 34.31 14.42
N ILE A 455 29.24 35.22 13.80
CA ILE A 455 28.29 34.90 12.72
C ILE A 455 28.84 35.48 11.42
N LYS A 456 29.34 34.61 10.53
CA LYS A 456 29.48 34.91 9.10
C LYS A 456 29.56 33.69 8.18
N SER A 457 30.04 32.54 8.67
CA SER A 457 30.16 31.29 7.90
C SER A 457 28.88 30.44 7.81
N LEU A 458 27.86 30.72 8.63
CA LEU A 458 26.70 29.85 8.80
C LEU A 458 25.60 30.04 7.73
N LEU A 459 25.54 31.22 7.09
CA LEU A 459 24.56 31.53 6.05
C LEU A 459 24.81 30.77 4.74
N GLU A 460 26.08 30.48 4.39
CA GLU A 460 26.42 29.71 3.19
C GLU A 460 26.09 28.21 3.30
N LEU A 461 25.81 27.71 4.51
CA LEU A 461 25.42 26.31 4.74
C LEU A 461 23.90 26.09 4.66
N GLN A 462 23.09 27.13 4.91
CA GLN A 462 21.62 26.99 4.88
C GLN A 462 21.10 26.74 3.45
N GLY A 463 21.71 27.35 2.44
CA GLY A 463 21.33 27.15 1.03
C GLY A 463 21.51 25.71 0.52
N ALA A 464 22.42 24.93 1.12
CA ALA A 464 22.58 23.50 0.79
C ALA A 464 21.55 22.59 1.50
N PHE A 465 20.85 23.10 2.51
CA PHE A 465 19.93 22.31 3.34
C PHE A 465 18.50 22.30 2.77
N THR A 466 18.05 23.41 2.19
CA THR A 466 16.69 23.58 1.64
C THR A 466 16.35 22.58 0.52
N MET A 467 17.27 22.34 -0.42
CA MET A 467 17.02 21.40 -1.54
C MET A 467 16.94 19.93 -1.12
N SER A 468 17.49 19.55 0.04
CA SER A 468 17.41 18.16 0.55
C SER A 468 16.00 17.76 1.01
N SER A 469 15.11 18.73 1.25
CA SER A 469 13.79 18.53 1.88
C SER A 469 12.78 17.73 1.04
N LYS A 470 12.91 17.73 -0.30
CA LYS A 470 11.95 17.07 -1.21
C LYS A 470 12.14 15.56 -1.37
N LEU A 471 13.30 15.02 -0.99
CA LEU A 471 13.63 13.60 -1.11
C LEU A 471 13.79 12.91 0.26
N PHE A 472 13.90 13.68 1.34
CA PHE A 472 13.93 13.16 2.70
C PHE A 472 13.24 14.13 3.68
N THR A 473 12.22 13.63 4.38
CA THR A 473 11.29 14.40 5.24
C THR A 473 11.76 14.56 6.69
N GLY A 474 13.06 14.49 6.95
CA GLY A 474 13.61 14.53 8.30
C GLY A 474 15.01 15.11 8.40
N ASP A 475 15.57 15.04 9.60
CA ASP A 475 16.95 15.45 9.88
C ASP A 475 17.90 14.24 9.71
N PRO A 476 18.85 14.27 8.74
CA PRO A 476 19.72 13.12 8.46
C PRO A 476 20.61 12.73 9.65
N THR A 477 20.96 13.66 10.54
CA THR A 477 21.75 13.37 11.77
C THR A 477 21.01 12.40 12.70
N LYS A 478 19.68 12.46 12.72
CA LYS A 478 18.82 11.71 13.64
C LYS A 478 18.52 10.30 13.14
N VAL A 479 18.54 10.07 11.82
CA VAL A 479 18.17 8.79 11.19
C VAL A 479 19.32 8.00 10.60
N MET A 480 20.49 8.60 10.35
CA MET A 480 21.57 7.90 9.65
C MET A 480 22.15 6.75 10.49
N VAL A 481 22.25 5.57 9.90
CA VAL A 481 22.93 4.42 10.47
C VAL A 481 24.34 4.35 9.89
N ILE A 482 25.32 4.69 10.73
CA ILE A 482 26.73 4.48 10.42
C ILE A 482 27.12 3.09 10.92
N ARG A 483 27.47 2.18 10.00
CA ARG A 483 27.93 0.82 10.35
C ARG A 483 29.27 0.52 9.72
N GLN A 484 30.26 0.21 10.56
CA GLN A 484 31.52 -0.37 10.11
C GLN A 484 31.27 -1.84 9.73
N ILE A 485 31.51 -2.18 8.47
CA ILE A 485 31.36 -3.54 7.91
C ILE A 485 32.66 -4.32 8.11
N THR A 486 33.79 -3.67 7.86
CA THR A 486 35.15 -4.17 8.11
C THR A 486 36.01 -2.99 8.60
N PRO A 487 37.24 -3.21 9.10
CA PRO A 487 38.14 -2.11 9.46
C PRO A 487 38.43 -1.10 8.33
N GLN A 488 38.18 -1.49 7.07
CA GLN A 488 38.37 -0.66 5.87
C GLN A 488 37.05 -0.14 5.27
N VAL A 489 35.91 -0.79 5.51
CA VAL A 489 34.63 -0.50 4.83
C VAL A 489 33.58 -0.05 5.84
N THR A 490 33.03 1.15 5.64
CA THR A 490 31.97 1.74 6.48
C THR A 490 30.80 2.17 5.60
N THR A 491 29.56 1.87 6.00
CA THR A 491 28.35 2.30 5.29
C THR A 491 27.58 3.36 6.05
N PHE A 492 27.04 4.33 5.30
CA PHE A 492 26.19 5.41 5.75
C PHE A 492 24.77 5.20 5.20
N SER A 493 23.94 4.49 5.95
CA SER A 493 22.59 4.10 5.56
C SER A 493 21.56 5.13 6.02
N VAL A 494 20.65 5.53 5.12
CA VAL A 494 19.61 6.54 5.36
C VAL A 494 18.25 6.08 4.81
N PRO A 495 17.12 6.60 5.32
CA PRO A 495 15.80 6.30 4.76
C PRO A 495 15.62 7.06 3.44
N PHE A 496 15.05 6.40 2.42
CA PHE A 496 14.76 7.01 1.12
C PHE A 496 13.60 6.30 0.43
N SER A 497 12.60 7.08 0.04
CA SER A 497 11.38 6.59 -0.60
C SER A 497 11.31 7.07 -2.05
N ARG A 498 11.44 6.17 -3.03
CA ARG A 498 11.28 6.52 -4.45
C ARG A 498 9.83 6.96 -4.69
N PHE A 499 9.65 8.11 -5.33
CA PHE A 499 8.36 8.80 -5.50
C PHE A 499 7.61 9.06 -4.17
N GLY A 500 8.31 9.08 -3.02
CA GLY A 500 7.69 9.16 -1.69
C GLY A 500 6.94 7.89 -1.24
N LEU A 501 6.71 6.91 -2.12
CA LEU A 501 5.75 5.82 -1.92
C LEU A 501 6.39 4.44 -1.72
N ILE A 502 7.56 4.18 -2.28
CA ILE A 502 8.23 2.87 -2.24
C ILE A 502 9.53 2.98 -1.45
N LYS A 503 9.69 2.17 -0.39
CA LYS A 503 10.83 2.25 0.54
C LYS A 503 12.05 1.48 0.04
N PHE A 504 12.91 2.18 -0.70
CA PHE A 504 14.16 1.63 -1.23
C PHE A 504 15.32 1.72 -0.22
N GLY A 505 15.29 2.73 0.68
CA GLY A 505 16.46 3.11 1.47
C GLY A 505 17.53 3.78 0.61
N GLY A 506 18.49 4.47 1.21
CA GLY A 506 19.67 5.03 0.51
C GLY A 506 20.93 4.68 1.28
N ARG A 507 22.07 4.53 0.61
CA ARG A 507 23.34 4.18 1.25
C ARG A 507 24.50 4.80 0.51
N GLY A 508 25.43 5.38 1.27
CA GLY A 508 26.80 5.65 0.82
C GLY A 508 27.77 4.66 1.45
N THR A 509 28.87 4.37 0.75
CA THR A 509 29.91 3.45 1.23
C THR A 509 31.27 4.12 1.19
N LEU A 510 31.90 4.25 2.35
CA LEU A 510 33.26 4.75 2.54
C LEU A 510 34.22 3.56 2.62
N VAL A 511 35.28 3.58 1.81
CA VAL A 511 36.34 2.57 1.80
C VAL A 511 37.69 3.24 2.03
N LYS A 512 38.48 2.72 2.98
CA LYS A 512 39.84 3.14 3.27
C LYS A 512 40.85 2.21 2.59
N LEU A 513 41.66 2.76 1.69
CA LEU A 513 42.75 2.07 1.01
C LEU A 513 43.94 1.87 1.97
N ALA A 514 44.84 0.94 1.65
CA ALA A 514 46.04 0.66 2.44
C ALA A 514 47.00 1.86 2.55
N THR A 515 46.93 2.81 1.62
CA THR A 515 47.67 4.10 1.64
C THR A 515 47.15 5.09 2.69
N GLY A 516 45.96 4.84 3.26
CA GLY A 516 45.27 5.77 4.15
C GLY A 516 44.32 6.73 3.41
N ASN A 517 44.40 6.80 2.08
CA ASN A 517 43.44 7.53 1.25
C ASN A 517 42.07 6.82 1.25
N MET A 518 41.01 7.55 0.94
CA MET A 518 39.64 7.04 1.03
C MET A 518 38.81 7.30 -0.23
N LEU A 519 37.95 6.33 -0.56
CA LEU A 519 36.91 6.39 -1.58
C LEU A 519 35.53 6.49 -0.90
N VAL A 520 34.68 7.41 -1.35
CA VAL A 520 33.23 7.34 -1.12
C VAL A 520 32.50 6.94 -2.40
N VAL A 521 31.63 5.94 -2.33
CA VAL A 521 30.69 5.54 -3.39
C VAL A 521 29.28 5.94 -2.96
N SER A 522 28.49 6.54 -3.85
CA SER A 522 27.13 7.04 -3.57
C SER A 522 27.13 8.06 -2.40
N PRO A 523 27.65 9.27 -2.60
CA PRO A 523 27.74 10.29 -1.54
C PRO A 523 26.35 10.65 -0.97
N VAL A 524 26.20 10.50 0.36
CA VAL A 524 25.02 10.91 1.16
C VAL A 524 25.26 12.26 1.87
N ALA A 525 24.33 12.74 2.69
CA ALA A 525 24.51 13.99 3.44
C ALA A 525 25.76 13.97 4.34
N LEU A 526 26.61 15.00 4.26
CA LEU A 526 27.81 15.18 5.11
C LEU A 526 27.43 15.68 6.52
N THR A 527 26.82 14.81 7.33
CA THR A 527 26.49 15.12 8.72
C THR A 527 27.76 15.24 9.59
N PRO A 528 27.70 15.87 10.78
CA PRO A 528 28.83 15.94 11.70
C PRO A 528 29.39 14.55 12.07
N GLU A 529 28.52 13.54 12.19
CA GLU A 529 28.91 12.15 12.50
C GLU A 529 29.65 11.49 11.32
N VAL A 530 29.25 11.78 10.07
CA VAL A 530 30.00 11.36 8.87
C VAL A 530 31.37 12.02 8.83
N GLN A 531 31.44 13.34 9.07
CA GLN A 531 32.71 14.08 9.10
C GLN A 531 33.64 13.55 10.20
N GLN A 532 33.11 13.26 11.40
CA GLN A 532 33.86 12.63 12.50
C GLN A 532 34.32 11.20 12.14
N THR A 533 33.50 10.43 11.44
CA THR A 533 33.85 9.09 10.95
C THR A 533 35.02 9.15 9.95
N ILE A 534 34.96 10.07 8.98
CA ILE A 534 36.06 10.30 8.03
C ILE A 534 37.34 10.74 8.75
N ALA A 535 37.24 11.72 9.65
CA ALA A 535 38.38 12.25 10.41
C ALA A 535 39.05 11.17 11.27
N SER A 536 38.27 10.37 12.01
CA SER A 536 38.79 9.27 12.85
C SER A 536 39.45 8.13 12.05
N GLN A 537 39.13 7.99 10.77
CA GLN A 537 39.76 7.01 9.89
C GLN A 537 40.98 7.56 9.12
N GLY A 538 41.22 8.88 9.11
CA GLY A 538 42.40 9.51 8.50
C GLY A 538 42.12 10.81 7.74
N GLY A 539 40.85 11.18 7.53
CA GLY A 539 40.45 12.48 6.96
C GLY A 539 40.49 12.58 5.42
N ASN A 540 41.38 11.84 4.75
CA ASN A 540 41.71 12.10 3.34
C ASN A 540 40.78 11.37 2.33
N ILE A 541 39.62 11.99 2.02
CA ILE A 541 38.84 11.59 0.84
C ILE A 541 39.63 11.97 -0.42
N LYS A 542 40.11 10.97 -1.16
CA LYS A 542 40.77 11.16 -2.46
C LYS A 542 39.85 10.84 -3.63
N TYR A 543 38.84 9.98 -3.43
CA TYR A 543 37.96 9.54 -4.51
C TYR A 543 36.47 9.71 -4.15
N ILE A 544 35.68 10.26 -5.08
CA ILE A 544 34.22 10.41 -4.98
C ILE A 544 33.60 9.74 -6.21
N ALA A 545 33.00 8.57 -6.03
CA ALA A 545 32.29 7.85 -7.08
C ALA A 545 30.78 8.12 -7.03
N ALA A 546 30.23 8.65 -8.13
CA ALA A 546 28.83 8.44 -8.47
C ALA A 546 28.74 7.13 -9.27
N PRO A 547 28.15 6.06 -8.71
CA PRO A 547 28.11 4.76 -9.37
C PRO A 547 27.20 4.74 -10.60
N ASP A 548 26.23 5.64 -10.72
CA ASP A 548 25.28 5.68 -11.84
C ASP A 548 24.78 7.11 -12.11
N LEU A 549 23.78 7.24 -12.98
CA LEU A 549 23.12 8.50 -13.31
C LEU A 549 22.17 9.05 -12.25
N GLU A 550 21.92 8.39 -11.11
CA GLU A 550 20.94 8.80 -10.09
C GLU A 550 21.59 9.06 -8.70
N HIS A 551 22.61 8.28 -8.33
CA HIS A 551 23.31 8.27 -7.05
C HIS A 551 24.37 9.40 -6.93
N HIS A 552 23.99 10.59 -7.37
CA HIS A 552 24.88 11.77 -7.47
C HIS A 552 24.44 12.97 -6.63
N ILE A 553 23.38 12.84 -5.82
CA ILE A 553 22.68 13.98 -5.19
C ILE A 553 23.65 14.86 -4.38
N TYR A 554 24.40 14.30 -3.43
CA TYR A 554 25.32 15.09 -2.58
C TYR A 554 26.72 15.27 -3.17
N LEU A 555 26.99 14.85 -4.42
CA LEU A 555 28.33 14.88 -5.03
C LEU A 555 28.99 16.27 -4.98
N SER A 556 28.28 17.35 -5.32
CA SER A 556 28.83 18.71 -5.24
C SER A 556 29.09 19.17 -3.80
N ALA A 557 28.35 18.65 -2.81
CA ALA A 557 28.63 18.93 -1.39
C ALA A 557 29.91 18.24 -0.91
N TRP A 558 30.16 17.00 -1.34
CA TRP A 558 31.42 16.30 -1.07
C TRP A 558 32.59 16.95 -1.80
N LYS A 559 32.46 17.30 -3.09
CA LYS A 559 33.52 18.00 -3.84
C LYS A 559 33.79 19.41 -3.29
N LYS A 560 32.82 20.10 -2.68
CA LYS A 560 33.05 21.36 -1.94
C LYS A 560 33.81 21.13 -0.61
N ALA A 561 33.56 20.01 0.07
CA ALA A 561 34.24 19.66 1.32
C ALA A 561 35.66 19.10 1.10
N PHE A 562 35.88 18.42 -0.04
CA PHE A 562 37.14 17.81 -0.44
C PHE A 562 37.50 18.25 -1.86
N PRO A 563 38.03 19.48 -2.06
CA PRO A 563 38.26 20.07 -3.38
C PRO A 563 39.21 19.25 -4.26
N ASP A 564 40.20 18.60 -3.65
CA ASP A 564 41.24 17.83 -4.34
C ASP A 564 40.80 16.38 -4.67
N ALA A 565 39.61 15.95 -4.25
CA ALA A 565 39.14 14.59 -4.46
C ALA A 565 38.70 14.32 -5.92
N ASP A 566 39.26 13.31 -6.55
CA ASP A 566 38.95 12.91 -7.92
C ASP A 566 37.55 12.29 -8.03
N ILE A 567 36.80 12.72 -9.05
CA ILE A 567 35.45 12.23 -9.30
C ILE A 567 35.48 11.10 -10.32
N ILE A 568 34.86 9.97 -9.97
CA ILE A 568 34.64 8.81 -10.82
C ILE A 568 33.14 8.76 -11.16
N ALA A 569 32.81 8.66 -12.45
CA ALA A 569 31.43 8.79 -12.93
C ALA A 569 31.21 8.11 -14.30
N PRO A 570 29.95 7.78 -14.66
CA PRO A 570 29.62 7.28 -15.99
C PRO A 570 29.45 8.42 -17.02
N GLU A 571 29.54 8.07 -18.30
CA GLU A 571 29.17 8.92 -19.44
C GLU A 571 27.73 9.48 -19.29
N GLY A 572 27.50 10.73 -19.65
CA GLY A 572 26.19 11.40 -19.52
C GLY A 572 25.92 12.04 -18.16
N LEU A 573 26.65 11.67 -17.08
CA LEU A 573 26.42 12.29 -15.77
C LEU A 573 26.89 13.74 -15.72
N HIS A 574 28.02 14.05 -16.36
CA HIS A 574 28.55 15.40 -16.41
C HIS A 574 27.54 16.33 -17.10
N GLU A 575 27.03 15.92 -18.25
CA GLU A 575 26.04 16.61 -19.06
C GLU A 575 24.73 16.81 -18.29
N LYS A 576 24.20 15.77 -17.62
CA LYS A 576 23.02 15.84 -16.75
C LYS A 576 23.20 16.85 -15.60
N ARG A 577 24.42 17.05 -15.11
CA ARG A 577 24.72 18.06 -14.07
C ARG A 577 24.84 19.47 -14.63
N GLN A 578 25.37 19.68 -15.84
CA GLN A 578 25.47 21.02 -16.43
C GLN A 578 24.10 21.68 -16.68
N SER A 579 23.03 20.90 -16.86
CA SER A 579 21.65 21.42 -16.93
C SER A 579 21.07 21.91 -15.60
N ASN A 580 21.71 21.65 -14.45
CA ASN A 580 21.32 22.24 -13.16
C ASN A 580 22.33 23.33 -12.76
N PRO A 581 21.92 24.62 -12.66
CA PRO A 581 22.77 25.71 -12.18
C PRO A 581 23.47 25.45 -10.83
N GLU A 582 22.88 24.67 -9.93
CA GLU A 582 23.47 24.31 -8.62
C GLU A 582 24.59 23.27 -8.71
N HIS A 583 24.77 22.62 -9.85
CA HIS A 583 25.72 21.52 -10.05
C HIS A 583 26.71 21.78 -11.20
N LYS A 584 26.50 22.89 -11.91
CA LYS A 584 27.30 23.36 -13.03
C LYS A 584 28.78 23.49 -12.67
N ASP A 585 29.64 23.39 -13.68
CA ASP A 585 31.09 23.63 -13.60
C ASP A 585 31.86 22.72 -12.60
N THR A 586 31.23 21.64 -12.10
CA THR A 586 31.90 20.61 -11.28
C THR A 586 32.89 19.80 -12.13
N HIS A 587 34.19 19.85 -11.81
CA HIS A 587 35.23 19.09 -12.52
C HIS A 587 35.13 17.58 -12.26
N PHE A 588 35.13 16.78 -13.33
CA PHE A 588 35.09 15.31 -13.30
C PHE A 588 36.43 14.76 -13.80
N THR A 589 37.08 13.87 -13.04
CA THR A 589 38.43 13.37 -13.39
C THR A 589 38.38 12.09 -14.24
N HIS A 590 37.59 11.10 -13.82
CA HIS A 590 37.52 9.79 -14.46
C HIS A 590 36.09 9.52 -14.96
N ILE A 591 35.88 9.65 -16.27
CA ILE A 591 34.60 9.35 -16.93
C ILE A 591 34.70 7.99 -17.61
N LEU A 592 33.84 7.06 -17.19
CA LEU A 592 33.73 5.71 -17.73
C LEU A 592 32.72 5.71 -18.88
N THR A 593 33.18 5.22 -20.02
CA THR A 593 32.46 5.21 -21.30
C THR A 593 32.46 3.80 -21.88
N LYS A 594 31.58 3.50 -22.84
CA LYS A 594 31.60 2.20 -23.54
C LYS A 594 32.94 1.91 -24.24
N ALA A 595 33.73 2.95 -24.56
CA ALA A 595 35.00 2.82 -25.27
C ALA A 595 36.23 2.59 -24.37
N ASN A 596 36.25 3.09 -23.13
CA ASN A 596 37.42 2.97 -22.22
C ASN A 596 37.20 2.01 -21.03
N LYS A 597 36.02 1.40 -20.88
CA LYS A 597 35.65 0.65 -19.66
C LYS A 597 36.54 -0.53 -19.26
N HIS A 598 37.34 -1.07 -20.18
CA HIS A 598 38.25 -2.17 -19.89
C HIS A 598 39.70 -1.71 -19.64
N ASP A 599 40.04 -0.48 -20.05
CA ASP A 599 41.42 0.04 -20.12
C ASP A 599 41.62 1.33 -19.29
N ILE A 600 40.58 1.77 -18.56
CA ILE A 600 40.63 2.96 -17.71
C ILE A 600 41.50 2.72 -16.46
N HIS A 601 42.51 3.58 -16.29
CA HIS A 601 43.34 3.66 -15.09
C HIS A 601 42.79 4.76 -14.17
N ILE A 602 42.61 4.46 -12.88
CA ILE A 602 42.26 5.49 -11.88
C ILE A 602 43.55 5.96 -11.19
N SER A 603 44.28 5.03 -10.57
CA SER A 603 45.64 5.25 -10.05
C SER A 603 46.30 3.93 -9.62
N GLU A 604 47.62 3.92 -9.47
CA GLU A 604 48.34 2.74 -8.97
C GLU A 604 47.85 2.26 -7.59
N GLU A 605 47.41 3.16 -6.71
CA GLU A 605 46.84 2.76 -5.41
C GLU A 605 45.40 2.25 -5.51
N PHE A 606 44.61 2.81 -6.43
CA PHE A 606 43.21 2.42 -6.63
C PHE A 606 43.13 1.07 -7.33
N ASP A 607 43.75 0.94 -8.50
CA ASP A 607 43.69 -0.24 -9.36
C ASP A 607 44.32 -1.49 -8.70
N ARG A 608 45.26 -1.30 -7.75
CA ARG A 608 45.80 -2.38 -6.91
C ARG A 608 44.75 -2.98 -5.97
N GLU A 609 43.84 -2.17 -5.44
CA GLU A 609 42.88 -2.56 -4.39
C GLU A 609 41.44 -2.71 -4.91
N PHE A 610 41.14 -2.18 -6.09
CA PHE A 610 39.83 -2.29 -6.76
C PHE A 610 39.90 -2.93 -8.14
N ASP A 611 38.88 -3.72 -8.48
CA ASP A 611 38.48 -3.94 -9.88
C ASP A 611 37.20 -3.14 -10.16
N ILE A 612 37.01 -2.70 -11.41
CA ILE A 612 35.85 -1.90 -11.84
C ILE A 612 35.21 -2.55 -13.07
N GLU A 613 33.88 -2.48 -13.16
CA GLU A 613 33.14 -2.76 -14.39
C GLU A 613 32.08 -1.69 -14.64
N TYR A 614 32.07 -1.13 -15.86
CA TYR A 614 31.03 -0.21 -16.31
C TYR A 614 30.00 -0.96 -17.16
N VAL A 615 28.80 -1.11 -16.63
CA VAL A 615 27.68 -1.80 -17.27
C VAL A 615 26.97 -0.81 -18.18
N ASP A 616 27.60 -0.45 -19.30
CA ASP A 616 27.12 0.58 -20.25
C ASP A 616 25.73 0.29 -20.84
N GLY A 617 25.29 -0.98 -20.82
CA GLY A 617 23.95 -1.41 -21.22
C GLY A 617 22.87 -1.30 -20.14
N HIS A 618 23.23 -0.95 -18.90
CA HIS A 618 22.28 -0.69 -17.82
C HIS A 618 21.60 0.66 -17.99
N GLY A 619 20.30 0.76 -17.68
CA GLY A 619 19.49 1.95 -17.91
C GLY A 619 20.03 3.20 -17.21
N ASN A 620 20.55 3.04 -16.00
CA ASN A 620 21.14 4.13 -15.22
C ASN A 620 22.66 4.29 -15.44
N LYS A 621 23.29 3.53 -16.35
CA LYS A 621 24.74 3.56 -16.63
C LYS A 621 25.59 3.26 -15.38
N GLU A 622 25.46 2.02 -14.89
CA GLU A 622 26.01 1.53 -13.62
C GLU A 622 27.53 1.24 -13.65
N ILE A 623 28.23 1.60 -12.58
CA ILE A 623 29.63 1.29 -12.30
C ILE A 623 29.70 0.45 -11.03
N VAL A 624 30.21 -0.77 -11.18
CA VAL A 624 30.39 -1.75 -10.11
C VAL A 624 31.83 -1.74 -9.64
N PHE A 625 32.04 -1.67 -8.33
CA PHE A 625 33.37 -1.71 -7.72
C PHE A 625 33.55 -2.99 -6.91
N LEU A 626 34.65 -3.72 -7.14
CA LEU A 626 35.11 -4.79 -6.25
C LEU A 626 36.24 -4.27 -5.38
N HIS A 627 36.04 -4.15 -4.06
CA HIS A 627 37.16 -3.98 -3.14
C HIS A 627 37.82 -5.34 -2.87
N LYS A 628 38.95 -5.60 -3.53
CA LYS A 628 39.68 -6.88 -3.51
C LYS A 628 40.09 -7.30 -2.09
N PRO A 629 40.70 -6.44 -1.23
CA PRO A 629 41.13 -6.83 0.12
C PRO A 629 40.02 -7.37 1.04
N THR A 630 38.77 -6.92 0.85
CA THR A 630 37.62 -7.35 1.68
C THR A 630 36.59 -8.20 0.93
N LYS A 631 36.90 -8.66 -0.28
CA LYS A 631 36.01 -9.47 -1.14
C LYS A 631 34.58 -8.89 -1.23
N THR A 632 34.50 -7.57 -1.36
CA THR A 632 33.24 -6.80 -1.23
C THR A 632 32.91 -6.10 -2.53
N MET A 633 31.81 -6.50 -3.17
CA MET A 633 31.23 -5.79 -4.31
C MET A 633 30.34 -4.64 -3.82
N ILE A 634 30.50 -3.45 -4.39
CA ILE A 634 29.76 -2.22 -4.08
C ILE A 634 29.11 -1.74 -5.38
N GLN A 635 27.79 -1.50 -5.34
CA GLN A 635 26.99 -1.10 -6.52
C GLN A 635 25.70 -0.37 -6.11
N ALA A 636 25.06 0.27 -7.07
CA ALA A 636 23.82 1.02 -6.90
C ALA A 636 22.57 0.18 -7.25
N ASP A 637 22.23 0.13 -8.55
CA ASP A 637 20.96 -0.36 -9.08
C ASP A 637 21.09 -1.71 -9.80
N LEU A 638 22.26 -2.37 -9.74
CA LEU A 638 22.48 -3.69 -10.35
C LEU A 638 21.78 -4.82 -9.58
N ILE A 639 21.77 -4.74 -8.24
CA ILE A 639 21.09 -5.70 -7.34
C ILE A 639 20.46 -4.97 -6.17
N PHE A 640 19.13 -5.09 -6.06
CA PHE A 640 18.34 -4.64 -4.91
C PHE A 640 18.17 -5.76 -3.88
N ASN A 641 18.33 -5.46 -2.60
CA ASN A 641 18.11 -6.44 -1.51
C ASN A 641 17.06 -5.96 -0.51
N LEU A 642 15.87 -5.62 -1.03
CA LEU A 642 14.75 -5.16 -0.21
C LEU A 642 14.16 -6.31 0.66
N PRO A 643 13.53 -6.00 1.81
CA PRO A 643 13.27 -4.67 2.36
C PRO A 643 14.48 -4.02 3.03
N ALA A 644 14.52 -2.69 3.00
CA ALA A 644 15.60 -1.83 3.47
C ALA A 644 15.63 -1.67 5.01
N LYS A 645 15.80 -2.77 5.76
CA LYS A 645 15.63 -2.76 7.23
C LYS A 645 16.66 -1.90 7.93
N GLU A 646 17.94 -2.05 7.59
CA GLU A 646 19.02 -1.27 8.19
C GLU A 646 18.80 0.23 7.97
N GLN A 647 18.43 0.61 6.74
CA GLN A 647 18.24 1.99 6.28
C GLN A 647 17.05 2.72 6.93
N TYR A 648 16.03 1.98 7.40
CA TYR A 648 14.90 2.53 8.16
C TYR A 648 15.00 2.29 9.67
N SER A 649 16.02 1.58 10.18
CA SER A 649 16.07 1.10 11.57
C SER A 649 16.13 2.18 12.66
N ARG A 650 16.54 3.41 12.32
CA ARG A 650 16.49 4.61 13.20
C ARG A 650 15.26 5.49 12.97
N THR A 651 14.25 5.00 12.25
CA THR A 651 12.97 5.69 12.03
C THR A 651 11.84 5.03 12.80
N ASN A 652 10.73 5.75 12.98
CA ASN A 652 9.47 5.17 13.46
C ASN A 652 8.69 4.45 12.34
N GLU A 653 9.30 4.24 11.17
CA GLU A 653 8.65 3.64 10.00
C GLU A 653 9.12 2.21 9.75
N SER A 654 8.18 1.31 9.47
CA SER A 654 8.54 -0.01 8.96
C SER A 654 9.10 0.08 7.53
N PRO A 655 10.19 -0.63 7.20
CA PRO A 655 10.70 -0.78 5.83
C PRO A 655 9.77 -1.61 4.93
N THR A 656 8.71 -2.23 5.48
CA THR A 656 7.70 -3.01 4.76
C THR A 656 6.29 -2.40 4.82
N SER A 657 6.14 -1.14 5.28
CA SER A 657 4.87 -0.42 5.22
C SER A 657 4.74 0.43 3.95
N GLY A 658 3.49 0.76 3.61
CA GLY A 658 3.08 1.26 2.30
C GLY A 658 2.56 0.12 1.41
N ILE A 659 1.44 0.34 0.72
CA ILE A 659 0.85 -0.65 -0.21
C ILE A 659 1.83 -0.89 -1.37
N TRP A 660 2.37 0.18 -1.95
CA TRP A 660 3.37 0.12 -3.01
C TRP A 660 4.65 -0.62 -2.58
N THR A 661 5.21 -0.34 -1.40
CA THR A 661 6.33 -1.11 -0.84
C THR A 661 6.04 -2.62 -0.78
N LYS A 662 4.85 -3.02 -0.32
CA LYS A 662 4.47 -4.45 -0.25
C LYS A 662 4.33 -5.12 -1.62
N ILE A 663 3.94 -4.37 -2.64
CA ILE A 663 3.83 -4.87 -4.02
C ILE A 663 5.22 -4.93 -4.69
N PHE A 664 6.04 -3.89 -4.52
CA PHE A 664 7.33 -3.76 -5.20
C PHE A 664 8.49 -4.52 -4.53
N SER A 665 8.61 -4.54 -3.20
CA SER A 665 9.76 -5.19 -2.54
C SER A 665 9.95 -6.67 -2.89
N PRO A 666 8.90 -7.51 -3.07
CA PRO A 666 9.06 -8.88 -3.55
C PRO A 666 9.53 -9.01 -5.01
N LEU A 667 9.39 -7.94 -5.81
CA LEU A 667 9.84 -7.92 -7.20
C LEU A 667 11.35 -7.63 -7.31
N ILE A 668 11.90 -6.90 -6.34
CA ILE A 668 13.30 -6.42 -6.29
C ILE A 668 13.97 -6.80 -4.96
N SER A 669 13.74 -8.04 -4.53
CA SER A 669 14.53 -8.68 -3.48
C SER A 669 15.40 -9.77 -4.08
N ALA A 670 16.65 -9.85 -3.63
CA ALA A 670 17.57 -10.90 -4.05
C ALA A 670 17.40 -12.22 -3.27
N ASN A 671 16.56 -12.25 -2.23
CA ASN A 671 16.38 -13.40 -1.33
C ASN A 671 14.91 -13.62 -0.92
N PRO A 672 14.48 -14.88 -0.68
CA PRO A 672 15.22 -16.13 -0.92
C PRO A 672 15.26 -16.49 -2.41
N PRO A 673 16.23 -17.32 -2.85
CA PRO A 673 16.23 -17.87 -4.21
C PRO A 673 15.07 -18.88 -4.40
N PRO A 674 14.53 -19.03 -5.63
CA PRO A 674 14.91 -18.31 -6.84
C PRO A 674 14.28 -16.91 -6.91
N ALA A 675 15.10 -15.88 -7.11
CA ALA A 675 14.70 -14.48 -7.18
C ALA A 675 14.03 -14.12 -8.53
N THR A 676 13.05 -14.92 -8.97
CA THR A 676 12.51 -14.95 -10.34
C THR A 676 11.92 -13.61 -10.80
N TRP A 677 11.33 -12.82 -9.90
CA TRP A 677 10.86 -11.48 -10.24
C TRP A 677 12.00 -10.47 -10.36
N HIS A 678 13.08 -10.61 -9.60
CA HIS A 678 14.27 -9.76 -9.70
C HIS A 678 15.02 -10.04 -11.02
N LYS A 679 15.13 -11.33 -11.42
CA LYS A 679 15.60 -11.73 -12.77
C LYS A 679 14.79 -11.04 -13.87
N ARG A 680 13.45 -10.98 -13.72
CA ARG A 680 12.56 -10.27 -14.66
C ARG A 680 12.77 -8.76 -14.64
N PHE A 681 12.91 -8.16 -13.45
CA PHE A 681 13.12 -6.72 -13.30
C PHE A 681 14.40 -6.28 -14.03
N VAL A 682 15.53 -6.95 -13.78
CA VAL A 682 16.78 -6.66 -14.50
C VAL A 682 16.61 -6.90 -16.01
N TRP A 683 16.04 -8.05 -16.42
CA TRP A 683 15.91 -8.41 -17.83
C TRP A 683 14.98 -7.51 -18.67
N TYR A 684 13.91 -6.98 -18.07
CA TYR A 684 12.88 -6.23 -18.79
C TYR A 684 12.83 -4.73 -18.47
N ILE A 685 13.36 -4.28 -17.33
CA ILE A 685 13.27 -2.89 -16.87
C ILE A 685 14.64 -2.19 -16.90
N THR A 686 15.72 -2.82 -16.42
CA THR A 686 17.02 -2.12 -16.27
C THR A 686 18.08 -2.48 -17.31
N ALA A 687 17.94 -3.58 -18.04
CA ALA A 687 18.85 -3.94 -19.14
C ALA A 687 18.39 -3.36 -20.50
N ASN A 688 18.83 -2.14 -20.82
CA ASN A 688 18.58 -1.48 -22.11
C ASN A 688 19.31 -2.18 -23.27
N ASP A 689 20.59 -2.52 -23.09
CA ASP A 689 21.36 -3.39 -23.99
C ASP A 689 21.67 -4.70 -23.25
N ARG A 690 20.84 -5.71 -23.48
CA ARG A 690 20.97 -7.03 -22.83
C ARG A 690 22.28 -7.73 -23.15
N LYS A 691 22.89 -7.46 -24.31
CA LYS A 691 24.16 -8.08 -24.70
C LYS A 691 25.32 -7.45 -23.94
N SER A 692 25.39 -6.12 -23.90
CA SER A 692 26.37 -5.40 -23.07
C SER A 692 26.22 -5.73 -21.57
N VAL A 693 24.99 -5.77 -21.06
CA VAL A 693 24.73 -6.24 -19.68
C VAL A 693 25.22 -7.67 -19.49
N GLY A 694 24.95 -8.59 -20.42
CA GLY A 694 25.44 -9.98 -20.35
C GLY A 694 26.98 -10.08 -20.34
N GLU A 695 27.67 -9.31 -21.17
CA GLU A 695 29.14 -9.26 -21.22
C GLU A 695 29.74 -8.75 -19.90
N SER A 696 29.26 -7.62 -19.38
CA SER A 696 29.69 -7.08 -18.09
C SER A 696 29.34 -8.00 -16.91
N VAL A 697 28.17 -8.63 -16.93
CA VAL A 697 27.72 -9.61 -15.91
C VAL A 697 28.59 -10.86 -15.91
N ALA A 698 28.98 -11.36 -17.09
CA ALA A 698 29.92 -12.48 -17.19
C ALA A 698 31.31 -12.09 -16.64
N ARG A 699 31.78 -10.86 -16.91
CA ARG A 699 33.03 -10.32 -16.37
C ARG A 699 32.99 -10.18 -14.84
N ILE A 700 31.94 -9.59 -14.27
CA ILE A 700 31.71 -9.55 -12.81
C ILE A 700 31.59 -10.97 -12.22
N ASN A 701 31.05 -11.93 -12.96
CA ASN A 701 31.00 -13.33 -12.52
C ASN A 701 32.39 -13.98 -12.41
N THR A 702 33.47 -13.41 -12.95
CA THR A 702 34.85 -13.90 -12.72
C THR A 702 35.44 -13.47 -11.37
N TRP A 703 34.94 -12.39 -10.76
CA TRP A 703 35.53 -11.74 -9.57
C TRP A 703 35.40 -12.52 -8.25
N ASP A 704 36.38 -12.39 -7.35
CA ASP A 704 36.38 -13.05 -6.03
C ASP A 704 35.71 -12.18 -4.95
N PHE A 705 34.37 -12.20 -4.91
CA PHE A 705 33.56 -11.56 -3.86
C PHE A 705 32.67 -12.53 -3.09
N ASP A 706 32.51 -12.26 -1.79
CA ASP A 706 31.57 -12.94 -0.90
C ASP A 706 30.48 -11.98 -0.37
N ARG A 707 30.78 -10.68 -0.28
CA ARG A 707 29.85 -9.64 0.19
C ARG A 707 29.35 -8.77 -0.95
N ILE A 708 28.08 -8.36 -0.87
CA ILE A 708 27.50 -7.31 -1.73
C ILE A 708 26.91 -6.20 -0.86
N ILE A 709 27.34 -4.96 -1.11
CA ILE A 709 26.77 -3.74 -0.53
C ILE A 709 25.96 -3.03 -1.63
N PRO A 710 24.62 -3.12 -1.61
CA PRO A 710 23.75 -2.36 -2.51
C PRO A 710 23.47 -0.95 -1.98
N CYS A 711 23.22 0.02 -2.85
CA CYS A 711 22.71 1.33 -2.42
C CYS A 711 21.27 1.23 -1.88
N HIS A 712 20.51 0.22 -2.33
CA HIS A 712 19.13 -0.04 -1.94
C HIS A 712 18.93 -1.44 -1.34
N GLY A 713 18.59 -1.51 -0.05
CA GLY A 713 18.37 -2.75 0.69
C GLY A 713 19.43 -3.08 1.76
N ASP A 714 19.23 -4.21 2.43
CA ASP A 714 20.16 -4.74 3.45
C ASP A 714 21.46 -5.25 2.80
N VAL A 715 22.59 -5.20 3.51
CA VAL A 715 23.87 -5.77 3.03
C VAL A 715 23.77 -7.30 2.95
N ILE A 716 24.28 -7.88 1.86
CA ILE A 716 24.47 -9.32 1.72
C ILE A 716 25.87 -9.63 2.25
N GLU A 717 25.97 -9.97 3.54
CA GLU A 717 27.25 -10.08 4.25
C GLU A 717 28.16 -11.23 3.78
N THR A 718 27.56 -12.35 3.36
CA THR A 718 28.22 -13.55 2.86
C THR A 718 27.35 -14.25 1.81
N GLY A 719 27.91 -15.16 1.02
CA GLY A 719 27.19 -15.90 -0.02
C GLY A 719 26.80 -15.05 -1.24
N GLY A 720 27.29 -13.82 -1.32
CA GLY A 720 26.97 -12.84 -2.35
C GLY A 720 27.18 -13.36 -3.77
N LYS A 721 28.19 -14.20 -4.01
CA LYS A 721 28.42 -14.83 -5.32
C LYS A 721 27.24 -15.67 -5.80
N ALA A 722 26.65 -16.47 -4.90
CA ALA A 722 25.48 -17.30 -5.22
C ALA A 722 24.23 -16.44 -5.42
N VAL A 723 24.08 -15.33 -4.69
CA VAL A 723 22.98 -14.37 -4.86
C VAL A 723 23.10 -13.66 -6.22
N PHE A 724 24.30 -13.18 -6.58
CA PHE A 724 24.58 -12.59 -7.90
C PHE A 724 24.23 -13.57 -9.02
N GLN A 725 24.75 -14.80 -8.95
CA GLN A 725 24.46 -15.85 -9.94
C GLN A 725 22.97 -16.21 -10.00
N ASN A 726 22.22 -16.06 -8.90
CA ASN A 726 20.77 -16.24 -8.94
C ASN A 726 20.06 -15.07 -9.65
N VAL A 727 20.37 -13.82 -9.33
CA VAL A 727 19.73 -12.65 -9.98
C VAL A 727 20.08 -12.59 -11.48
N PHE A 728 21.31 -12.95 -11.84
CA PHE A 728 21.83 -12.89 -13.21
C PHE A 728 21.79 -14.19 -14.01
N GLU A 729 21.15 -15.24 -13.48
CA GLU A 729 21.06 -16.58 -14.08
C GLU A 729 20.65 -16.59 -15.58
N TRP A 730 19.81 -15.63 -16.01
CA TRP A 730 19.36 -15.55 -17.40
C TRP A 730 20.38 -14.94 -18.37
N PHE A 731 21.31 -14.13 -17.87
CA PHE A 731 22.43 -13.59 -18.65
C PHE A 731 23.63 -14.55 -18.65
N LEU A 732 23.79 -15.34 -17.59
CA LEU A 732 24.84 -16.36 -17.47
C LEU A 732 24.51 -17.67 -18.23
N ASN A 733 23.25 -17.89 -18.60
CA ASN A 733 22.82 -19.04 -19.39
C ASN A 733 22.71 -18.67 -20.89
N GLU A 734 23.71 -19.07 -21.68
CA GLU A 734 23.85 -18.78 -23.13
C GLU A 734 22.58 -19.03 -23.97
N LYS A 735 21.69 -19.94 -23.56
CA LYS A 735 20.45 -20.29 -24.26
C LYS A 735 19.34 -19.22 -24.20
N LYS A 736 19.64 -18.01 -23.73
CA LYS A 736 18.68 -16.90 -23.58
C LYS A 736 19.13 -15.56 -24.17
N LEU A 737 20.41 -15.43 -24.56
CA LEU A 737 20.98 -14.22 -25.17
C LEU A 737 20.79 -14.21 -26.70
#